data_AF-A0A431KXD8-F1
#
_entry.id   AF-A0A431KXD8-F1
#
_cell.length_a   1.000
_cell.length_b   1.000
_cell.length_c   1.000
_cell.angle_alpha   90.00
_cell.angle_beta   90.00
_cell.angle_gamma   90.00
#
_symmetry.space_group_name_H-M   'P 1'
#
loop_
_entity.id
_entity.type
_entity.pdbx_description
1 polymer ?
#
loop_
_entity_poly.entity_id
_entity_poly.type
_entity_poly.pdbx_seq_one_letter_code
_entity_poly.pdbx_strand_id
1 'polypeptide(L)'
;MRKGTKTSTAIPRFFFAEPDFNHPSAGCSIHRALYGKEKFFLGGGRKNYLFPRRRTLLANCRKLINDSDFALVPQNDLNRAVLRALRPVPGLHMPIPERLALVPAAISSDEPSPFRRGAQAMANALTRDMFVSVVHEWFDPDLVIVTRDKPQLPSETGEICDSLRDQILKLQTKVPDWLQAVMQSIYKKFPDATTGQVFVAAVQLITNQLKPILSTIQLWTTGFRQWMNPALQPRLKIIRAMLEQKLFLVLTGNLKLDAVDGPVKQQIPTIKVTVGDVIIPVLIGPFDSGPAVIPATGAVGPRGGHIAFVQTNFLNTLGTSDKPYDHEVGHLVVGCVPGFAPEFGGMVRALIDGAYKSGKLKLSSEFTNLGGQKVPTVELLKKVFLNQLHELLADLFGSLIGGSPAFAPAYAYFIGAMTAMALGDMTKVDHIMGNASSYRLIAGPDGTATIVLEPHPQDIVRAGEWQAETAIETDFRDTAKWLRDMVAKESGTPRPKTVVWHGSQSDDGGEDEEHDESGEQAMADRRGRSKRKGGSRGKSKSNPRDGNGSRNLARVKEPELPLVSVTVADYAAVCKLLVPHLLNTPAKCLNGLSLKKLVCLTPVMMERKVNPLKELLKQGIGKLPDSEHHYFFHHITSAATIAFFELVAEGMDPEEALALVNRAAESMMAELLDPWEEQKRNHGIYDIQPEDLQPVCGHVKVDCDESCETNDGKCPGERTKPAPRSSGPGATEPKPETKSPGKKPPRTRSSGSKSAGSKSGKHGGTNGSGTRSRGAPRLRPGPSRRGR
;
A
#
# COMPACT_ATOMS: atom_id res chain seq x y z
N MET A 1 -62.34 -10.44 11.04
CA MET A 1 -61.38 -11.31 10.33
C MET A 1 -60.42 -10.46 9.50
N ARG A 2 -59.26 -10.07 10.05
CA ARG A 2 -58.15 -9.53 9.23
C ARG A 2 -57.33 -10.74 8.77
N LYS A 3 -57.28 -10.99 7.45
CA LYS A 3 -56.42 -12.03 6.87
C LYS A 3 -54.97 -11.68 7.22
N GLY A 4 -54.37 -12.44 8.13
CA GLY A 4 -52.94 -12.40 8.38
C GLY A 4 -52.23 -12.87 7.12
N THR A 5 -51.67 -11.92 6.37
CA THR A 5 -50.66 -12.22 5.36
C THR A 5 -49.47 -12.82 6.12
N LYS A 6 -49.34 -14.15 6.08
CA LYS A 6 -48.08 -14.82 6.39
C LYS A 6 -47.07 -14.26 5.40
N THR A 7 -46.26 -13.29 5.83
CA THR A 7 -45.02 -12.97 5.16
C THR A 7 -44.19 -14.25 5.24
N SER A 8 -44.23 -15.03 4.16
CA SER A 8 -43.22 -16.04 3.90
C SER A 8 -41.88 -15.33 4.09
N THR A 9 -41.15 -15.66 5.14
CA THR A 9 -39.77 -15.24 5.33
C THR A 9 -38.98 -15.88 4.19
N ALA A 10 -38.98 -15.22 3.04
CA ALA A 10 -38.23 -15.64 1.88
C ALA A 10 -36.78 -15.79 2.34
N ILE A 11 -36.24 -17.01 2.18
CA ILE A 11 -34.85 -17.28 2.49
C ILE A 11 -34.02 -16.30 1.65
N PRO A 12 -33.15 -15.48 2.27
CA PRO A 12 -32.32 -14.53 1.54
C PRO A 12 -31.55 -15.27 0.45
N ARG A 13 -31.59 -14.76 -0.78
CA ARG A 13 -30.73 -15.27 -1.85
C ARG A 13 -29.36 -14.64 -1.68
N PHE A 14 -28.34 -15.48 -1.57
CA PHE A 14 -26.97 -15.00 -1.39
C PHE A 14 -26.20 -15.07 -2.72
N PHE A 15 -25.41 -14.03 -2.96
CA PHE A 15 -24.52 -13.91 -4.11
C PHE A 15 -23.11 -13.60 -3.63
N PHE A 16 -22.08 -14.06 -4.34
CA PHE A 16 -20.72 -13.63 -4.07
C PHE A 16 -20.40 -12.39 -4.88
N ALA A 17 -19.82 -11.37 -4.23
CA ALA A 17 -19.31 -10.21 -4.94
C ALA A 17 -18.29 -10.64 -6.02
N GLU A 18 -18.33 -9.96 -7.16
CA GLU A 18 -17.15 -10.00 -8.04
C GLU A 18 -16.01 -9.24 -7.33
N PRO A 19 -14.78 -9.74 -7.41
CA PRO A 19 -13.63 -9.00 -6.91
C PRO A 19 -13.49 -7.68 -7.67
N ASP A 20 -13.42 -6.58 -6.95
CA ASP A 20 -13.08 -5.28 -7.55
C ASP A 20 -11.57 -5.12 -7.62
N PHE A 21 -10.95 -5.75 -8.61
CA PHE A 21 -9.49 -5.67 -8.80
C PHE A 21 -8.96 -4.26 -9.05
N ASN A 22 -9.83 -3.30 -9.41
CA ASN A 22 -9.45 -1.91 -9.64
C ASN A 22 -9.54 -1.07 -8.37
N HIS A 23 -10.13 -1.60 -7.29
CA HIS A 23 -10.19 -0.87 -6.03
C HIS A 23 -8.78 -0.81 -5.41
N PRO A 24 -8.27 0.37 -5.06
CA PRO A 24 -6.96 0.50 -4.39
C PRO A 24 -6.86 -0.32 -3.10
N SER A 25 -7.99 -0.66 -2.49
CA SER A 25 -8.11 -1.48 -1.26
C SER A 25 -8.43 -2.95 -1.51
N ALA A 26 -8.47 -3.44 -2.74
CA ALA A 26 -8.74 -4.85 -3.03
C ALA A 26 -7.56 -5.78 -2.72
N GLY A 27 -6.36 -5.21 -2.54
CA GLY A 27 -5.15 -5.94 -2.20
C GLY A 27 -4.97 -6.19 -0.71
N CYS A 28 -5.23 -5.19 0.14
CA CYS A 28 -4.89 -5.28 1.57
C CYS A 28 -5.94 -4.53 2.43
N SER A 29 -6.33 -5.10 3.58
CA SER A 29 -7.25 -4.45 4.55
C SER A 29 -6.68 -3.12 5.08
N ILE A 30 -5.35 -2.99 5.13
CA ILE A 30 -4.62 -1.79 5.55
C ILE A 30 -4.92 -0.61 4.64
N HIS A 31 -5.00 -0.85 3.32
CA HIS A 31 -5.41 0.20 2.39
C HIS A 31 -6.82 0.67 2.71
N ARG A 32 -7.72 -0.22 3.14
CA ARG A 32 -9.08 0.17 3.51
C ARG A 32 -9.14 0.97 4.82
N ALA A 33 -8.31 0.64 5.81
CA ALA A 33 -8.19 1.36 7.07
C ALA A 33 -7.60 2.77 6.88
N LEU A 34 -6.60 2.92 6.02
CA LEU A 34 -5.98 4.21 5.70
C LEU A 34 -6.81 5.07 4.77
N TYR A 35 -7.54 4.44 3.85
CA TYR A 35 -8.36 5.13 2.84
C TYR A 35 -9.85 5.26 3.23
N GLY A 36 -10.28 4.70 4.37
CA GLY A 36 -11.67 4.73 4.82
C GLY A 36 -12.68 4.12 3.84
N LYS A 37 -13.98 4.19 4.18
CA LYS A 37 -15.10 3.91 3.24
C LYS A 37 -15.35 5.07 2.29
N GLU A 38 -14.90 6.28 2.62
CA GLU A 38 -15.01 7.43 1.72
C GLU A 38 -14.10 7.21 0.53
N LYS A 39 -14.64 7.40 -0.68
CA LYS A 39 -13.86 7.35 -1.91
C LYS A 39 -12.74 8.38 -1.79
N PHE A 40 -11.54 7.95 -1.40
CA PHE A 40 -10.33 8.76 -1.48
C PHE A 40 -10.34 9.45 -2.83
N PHE A 41 -10.08 10.76 -2.84
CA PHE A 41 -10.30 11.63 -4.00
C PHE A 41 -9.56 11.10 -5.23
N LEU A 42 -10.25 10.25 -6.00
CA LEU A 42 -9.72 9.68 -7.21
C LEU A 42 -9.77 10.74 -8.29
N GLY A 43 -8.62 11.31 -8.59
CA GLY A 43 -8.33 11.47 -10.01
C GLY A 43 -7.17 12.39 -10.36
N GLY A 44 -7.20 12.78 -11.63
CA GLY A 44 -6.60 14.02 -12.09
C GLY A 44 -5.23 13.99 -12.74
N GLY A 45 -4.60 12.82 -12.91
CA GLY A 45 -3.37 12.69 -13.71
C GLY A 45 -2.13 13.39 -13.12
N ARG A 46 -1.03 13.33 -13.88
CA ARG A 46 0.35 13.74 -13.55
C ARG A 46 0.55 15.19 -13.03
N LYS A 47 -0.47 16.00 -12.75
CA LYS A 47 -0.29 17.44 -12.46
C LYS A 47 -0.96 17.99 -11.20
N ASN A 48 -1.96 17.37 -10.57
CA ASN A 48 -2.59 17.92 -9.36
C ASN A 48 -3.34 16.89 -8.50
N TYR A 49 -3.35 17.07 -7.17
CA TYR A 49 -4.34 16.44 -6.30
C TYR A 49 -5.75 16.92 -6.71
N LEU A 50 -6.72 16.01 -6.75
CA LEU A 50 -8.12 16.41 -6.91
C LEU A 50 -8.67 16.95 -5.60
N PHE A 51 -8.60 18.27 -5.44
CA PHE A 51 -9.37 18.94 -4.40
C PHE A 51 -10.87 18.83 -4.69
N PRO A 52 -11.71 18.70 -3.66
CA PRO A 52 -13.13 18.90 -3.85
C PRO A 52 -13.36 20.28 -4.48
N ARG A 53 -14.19 20.33 -5.52
CA ARG A 53 -14.62 21.61 -6.08
C ARG A 53 -15.29 22.40 -4.96
N ARG A 54 -15.04 23.72 -4.88
CA ARG A 54 -15.68 24.60 -3.87
C ARG A 54 -17.18 24.33 -3.75
N ARG A 55 -17.87 24.18 -4.88
CA ARG A 55 -19.31 23.86 -4.91
C ARG A 55 -19.65 22.54 -4.20
N THR A 56 -18.86 21.48 -4.41
CA THR A 56 -19.07 20.17 -3.80
C THR A 56 -18.82 20.23 -2.30
N LEU A 57 -17.68 20.81 -1.88
CA LEU A 57 -17.36 20.98 -0.47
C LEU A 57 -18.43 21.79 0.27
N LEU A 58 -18.85 22.94 -0.30
CA LEU A 58 -19.90 23.75 0.31
C LEU A 58 -21.26 23.03 0.33
N ALA A 59 -21.57 22.20 -0.68
CA ALA A 59 -22.79 21.39 -0.67
C ALA A 59 -22.76 20.33 0.44
N ASN A 60 -21.63 19.65 0.63
CA ASN A 60 -21.44 18.69 1.72
C ASN A 60 -21.53 19.37 3.09
N CYS A 61 -20.84 20.49 3.29
CA CYS A 61 -20.94 21.25 4.54
C CYS A 61 -22.38 21.71 4.80
N ARG A 62 -23.12 22.17 3.79
CA ARG A 62 -24.54 22.54 3.95
C ARG A 62 -25.42 21.35 4.30
N LYS A 63 -25.16 20.18 3.72
CA LYS A 63 -25.86 18.94 4.07
C LYS A 63 -25.66 18.65 5.56
N LEU A 64 -24.40 18.63 6.02
CA LEU A 64 -24.04 18.42 7.43
C LEU A 64 -24.66 19.50 8.33
N ILE A 65 -24.55 20.78 7.96
CA ILE A 65 -25.16 21.88 8.73
C ILE A 65 -26.66 21.67 8.87
N ASN A 66 -27.35 21.17 7.84
CA ASN A 66 -28.81 20.97 7.85
C ASN A 66 -29.25 19.65 8.49
N ASP A 67 -28.30 18.80 8.86
CA ASP A 67 -28.60 17.57 9.60
C ASP A 67 -29.31 17.90 10.93
N SER A 68 -30.20 17.01 11.37
CA SER A 68 -30.88 17.14 12.65
C SER A 68 -29.92 17.02 13.82
N ASP A 69 -28.83 16.28 13.65
CA ASP A 69 -27.87 16.00 14.71
C ASP A 69 -26.73 17.02 14.75
N PHE A 70 -26.68 17.94 13.78
CA PHE A 70 -25.70 19.03 13.79
C PHE A 70 -26.02 20.06 14.87
N ALA A 71 -25.26 20.00 15.96
CA ALA A 71 -25.28 20.97 17.03
C ALA A 71 -24.01 21.83 17.03
N LEU A 72 -24.16 23.12 17.31
CA LEU A 72 -23.03 23.97 17.67
C LEU A 72 -22.55 23.54 19.06
N VAL A 73 -21.49 22.73 19.10
CA VAL A 73 -20.94 22.23 20.37
C VAL A 73 -20.63 23.43 21.29
N PRO A 74 -21.14 23.46 22.53
CA PRO A 74 -20.78 24.49 23.51
C PRO A 74 -19.26 24.50 23.74
N GLN A 75 -18.70 25.62 24.16
CA GLN A 75 -17.24 25.80 24.36
C GLN A 75 -16.62 24.97 25.52
N ASN A 76 -16.94 23.69 25.69
CA ASN A 76 -16.43 22.89 26.79
C ASN A 76 -15.37 21.88 26.31
N ASP A 77 -14.22 21.96 26.99
CA ASP A 77 -13.00 21.13 27.01
C ASP A 77 -12.24 20.81 25.71
N LEU A 78 -12.89 20.46 24.59
CA LEU A 78 -12.17 20.23 23.33
C LEU A 78 -11.55 21.54 22.78
N ASN A 79 -12.26 22.66 22.97
CA ASN A 79 -11.77 24.00 22.65
C ASN A 79 -10.57 24.40 23.52
N ARG A 80 -10.44 23.92 24.77
CA ARG A 80 -9.26 24.22 25.59
C ARG A 80 -8.03 23.50 25.09
N ALA A 81 -8.15 22.31 24.49
CA ALA A 81 -7.00 21.60 23.92
C ALA A 81 -6.54 22.26 22.61
N VAL A 82 -7.47 22.60 21.72
CA VAL A 82 -7.18 23.36 20.49
C VAL A 82 -6.61 24.73 20.85
N LEU A 83 -7.24 25.51 21.73
CA LEU A 83 -6.73 26.81 22.20
C LEU A 83 -5.45 26.72 23.07
N ARG A 84 -5.10 25.57 23.65
CA ARG A 84 -3.80 25.36 24.33
C ARG A 84 -2.69 25.00 23.34
N ALA A 85 -3.00 24.33 22.23
CA ALA A 85 -2.06 24.06 21.15
C ALA A 85 -1.70 25.37 20.40
N LEU A 86 -2.66 26.29 20.33
CA LEU A 86 -2.49 27.68 19.93
C LEU A 86 -1.86 28.47 21.09
N ARG A 87 -0.55 28.33 21.36
CA ARG A 87 0.09 29.09 22.46
C ARG A 87 -0.29 30.58 22.37
N PRO A 88 -1.06 31.13 23.33
CA PRO A 88 -1.11 32.57 23.48
C PRO A 88 0.25 32.97 24.02
N VAL A 89 0.82 34.04 23.47
CA VAL A 89 1.88 34.79 24.16
C VAL A 89 1.40 35.02 25.60
N PRO A 90 2.16 34.64 26.64
CA PRO A 90 1.73 34.84 28.01
C PRO A 90 1.40 36.32 28.25
N GLY A 91 0.13 36.63 28.51
CA GLY A 91 -0.33 38.00 28.79
C GLY A 91 -1.40 38.56 27.84
N LEU A 92 -1.74 37.91 26.73
CA LEU A 92 -2.81 38.41 25.85
C LEU A 92 -4.19 37.90 26.28
N HIS A 93 -4.76 38.50 27.32
CA HIS A 93 -6.22 38.50 27.49
C HIS A 93 -6.78 39.37 26.36
N MET A 94 -7.34 38.77 25.30
CA MET A 94 -8.25 39.54 24.45
C MET A 94 -9.57 39.66 25.20
N PRO A 95 -9.96 40.86 25.68
CA PRO A 95 -11.32 41.05 26.16
C PRO A 95 -12.22 40.90 24.94
N ILE A 96 -12.96 39.80 24.84
CA ILE A 96 -14.10 39.73 23.95
C ILE A 96 -15.13 40.67 24.57
N PRO A 97 -15.49 41.81 23.96
CA PRO A 97 -16.48 42.69 24.53
C PRO A 97 -17.79 41.93 24.65
N GLU A 98 -18.34 41.83 25.86
CA GLU A 98 -19.74 41.49 26.04
C GLU A 98 -20.56 42.52 25.26
N ARG A 99 -21.06 42.11 24.09
CA ARG A 99 -21.95 42.87 23.19
C ARG A 99 -21.69 44.39 23.18
N LEU A 100 -20.89 44.86 22.24
CA LEU A 100 -21.04 46.23 21.73
C LEU A 100 -22.46 46.38 21.17
N ALA A 101 -23.38 46.88 21.99
CA ALA A 101 -24.75 47.19 21.61
C ALA A 101 -24.74 48.42 20.69
N LEU A 102 -24.37 48.21 19.43
CA LEU A 102 -24.51 49.21 18.40
C LEU A 102 -26.01 49.32 18.07
N VAL A 103 -26.63 50.44 18.45
CA VAL A 103 -28.00 50.76 18.04
C VAL A 103 -28.00 50.90 16.51
N PRO A 104 -28.86 50.17 15.78
CA PRO A 104 -28.99 50.34 14.33
C PRO A 104 -29.39 51.79 14.03
N ALA A 105 -28.47 52.58 13.46
CA ALA A 105 -28.79 53.91 12.97
C ALA A 105 -29.49 53.79 11.62
N ALA A 106 -30.56 54.58 11.41
CA ALA A 106 -31.24 54.64 10.12
C ALA A 106 -30.24 54.97 8.99
N ILE A 107 -30.33 54.24 7.88
CA ILE A 107 -29.46 54.43 6.72
C ILE A 107 -29.88 55.75 6.05
N SER A 108 -29.12 56.82 6.23
CA SER A 108 -29.54 58.17 5.78
C SER A 108 -29.05 58.57 4.37
N SER A 109 -28.58 57.64 3.54
CA SER A 109 -28.28 57.89 2.11
C SER A 109 -28.16 56.58 1.34
N ASP A 110 -28.58 56.57 0.06
CA ASP A 110 -28.50 55.40 -0.82
C ASP A 110 -27.05 54.99 -1.16
N GLU A 111 -26.08 55.89 -0.96
CA GLU A 111 -24.65 55.55 -1.06
C GLU A 111 -23.93 55.60 0.30
N PRO A 112 -23.14 54.56 0.65
CA PRO A 112 -22.33 54.56 1.88
C PRO A 112 -21.19 55.58 1.78
N SER A 113 -21.00 56.39 2.83
CA SER A 113 -19.94 57.41 2.90
C SER A 113 -18.53 56.80 2.73
N PRO A 114 -17.53 57.58 2.27
CA PRO A 114 -16.14 57.11 2.16
C PRO A 114 -15.61 56.51 3.48
N PHE A 115 -15.97 57.08 4.63
CA PHE A 115 -15.63 56.54 5.94
C PHE A 115 -16.23 55.15 6.18
N ARG A 116 -17.53 54.95 5.87
CA ARG A 116 -18.19 53.64 6.00
C ARG A 116 -17.58 52.60 5.04
N ARG A 117 -17.23 53.00 3.81
CA ARG A 117 -16.52 52.13 2.86
C ARG A 117 -15.12 51.76 3.36
N GLY A 118 -14.37 52.72 3.92
CA GLY A 118 -13.06 52.48 4.54
C GLY A 118 -13.13 51.58 5.77
N ALA A 119 -14.10 51.81 6.66
CA ALA A 119 -14.34 50.97 7.83
C ALA A 119 -14.75 49.54 7.43
N GLN A 120 -15.60 49.39 6.40
CA GLN A 120 -15.93 48.07 5.85
C GLN A 120 -14.71 47.38 5.23
N ALA A 121 -13.86 48.11 4.50
CA ALA A 121 -12.62 47.56 3.95
C ALA A 121 -11.66 47.11 5.06
N MET A 122 -11.52 47.89 6.14
CA MET A 122 -10.71 47.53 7.30
C MET A 122 -11.29 46.33 8.07
N ALA A 123 -12.62 46.29 8.28
CA ALA A 123 -13.29 45.13 8.87
C ALA A 123 -13.11 43.87 8.00
N ASN A 124 -13.23 44.00 6.69
CA ASN A 124 -12.96 42.90 5.74
C ASN A 124 -11.50 42.44 5.82
N ALA A 125 -10.53 43.34 5.97
CA ALA A 125 -9.12 43.00 6.14
C ALA A 125 -8.86 42.26 7.46
N LEU A 126 -9.32 42.81 8.58
CA LEU A 126 -9.19 42.17 9.91
C LEU A 126 -9.88 40.80 9.98
N THR A 127 -11.03 40.65 9.32
CA THR A 127 -11.75 39.36 9.24
C THR A 127 -11.08 38.38 8.30
N ARG A 128 -10.42 38.86 7.22
CA ARG A 128 -9.64 38.01 6.33
C ARG A 128 -8.43 37.42 7.06
N ASP A 129 -7.72 38.23 7.83
CA ASP A 129 -6.54 37.81 8.60
C ASP A 129 -6.88 36.86 9.76
N MET A 130 -8.13 36.88 10.25
CA MET A 130 -8.61 35.89 11.22
C MET A 130 -8.47 34.45 10.71
N PHE A 131 -8.72 34.21 9.42
CA PHE A 131 -8.59 32.88 8.82
C PHE A 131 -7.14 32.50 8.52
N VAL A 132 -6.27 33.49 8.33
CA VAL A 132 -4.86 33.29 7.98
C VAL A 132 -4.13 32.51 9.09
N SER A 133 -4.40 32.82 10.36
CA SER A 133 -3.79 32.11 11.50
C SER A 133 -4.03 30.60 11.47
N VAL A 134 -5.29 30.17 11.33
CA VAL A 134 -5.66 28.75 11.24
C VAL A 134 -5.05 28.08 10.00
N VAL A 135 -5.04 28.79 8.87
CA VAL A 135 -4.43 28.30 7.64
C VAL A 135 -2.92 28.11 7.81
N HIS A 136 -2.24 29.03 8.46
CA HIS A 136 -0.81 28.91 8.75
C HIS A 136 -0.53 27.71 9.64
N GLU A 137 -1.31 27.50 10.70
CA GLU A 137 -1.12 26.36 11.61
C GLU A 137 -1.33 25.00 10.94
N TRP A 138 -2.27 24.91 10.00
CA TRP A 138 -2.52 23.68 9.26
C TRP A 138 -1.42 23.33 8.26
N PHE A 139 -0.80 24.35 7.65
CA PHE A 139 -0.01 24.16 6.45
C PHE A 139 1.45 24.55 6.59
N ASP A 140 1.80 25.55 7.42
CA ASP A 140 3.18 26.03 7.56
C ASP A 140 4.14 24.95 8.05
N PRO A 141 3.80 24.10 9.05
CA PRO A 141 4.70 23.04 9.49
C PRO A 141 5.06 22.06 8.38
N ASP A 142 4.16 21.83 7.42
CA ASP A 142 4.39 20.96 6.27
C ASP A 142 5.07 21.72 5.12
N LEU A 143 4.68 22.98 4.89
CA LEU A 143 5.27 23.85 3.89
C LEU A 143 6.76 24.09 4.15
N VAL A 144 7.13 24.32 5.41
CA VAL A 144 8.51 24.50 5.85
C VAL A 144 9.38 23.30 5.48
N ILE A 145 8.86 22.08 5.66
CA ILE A 145 9.57 20.83 5.33
C ILE A 145 9.88 20.77 3.83
N VAL A 146 8.88 21.08 2.98
CA VAL A 146 9.01 20.98 1.52
C VAL A 146 9.61 22.22 0.84
N THR A 147 9.95 23.26 1.62
CA THR A 147 10.57 24.50 1.12
C THR A 147 11.92 24.74 1.78
N ARG A 148 11.93 25.19 3.03
CA ARG A 148 13.13 25.57 3.79
C ARG A 148 14.02 24.36 4.05
N ASP A 149 13.42 23.23 4.43
CA ASP A 149 14.19 22.04 4.83
C ASP A 149 14.45 21.10 3.65
N LYS A 150 13.88 21.38 2.46
CA LYS A 150 14.11 20.64 1.20
C LYS A 150 15.59 20.35 0.91
N PRO A 151 16.55 21.28 1.09
CA PRO A 151 17.97 21.02 0.82
C PRO A 151 18.61 19.95 1.72
N GLN A 152 17.96 19.55 2.82
CA GLN A 152 18.42 18.48 3.72
C GLN A 152 17.91 17.09 3.29
N LEU A 153 16.99 17.05 2.32
CA LEU A 153 16.46 15.82 1.75
C LEU A 153 17.31 15.38 0.54
N PRO A 154 17.22 14.10 0.13
CA PRO A 154 17.89 13.63 -1.07
C PRO A 154 17.42 14.42 -2.31
N SER A 155 18.33 14.73 -3.22
CA SER A 155 18.05 15.58 -4.39
C SER A 155 16.88 15.08 -5.24
N GLU A 156 16.75 13.77 -5.35
CA GLU A 156 15.71 13.06 -6.11
C GLU A 156 14.32 13.19 -5.49
N THR A 157 14.19 13.62 -4.22
CA THR A 157 12.88 13.99 -3.66
C THR A 157 12.42 15.38 -4.11
N GLY A 158 13.19 16.07 -4.97
CA GLY A 158 12.93 17.43 -5.41
C GLY A 158 11.54 17.61 -6.02
N GLU A 159 11.16 16.75 -6.97
CA GLU A 159 9.85 16.80 -7.64
C GLU A 159 8.71 16.52 -6.64
N ILE A 160 8.93 15.60 -5.70
CA ILE A 160 7.96 15.28 -4.64
C ILE A 160 7.70 16.52 -3.77
N CYS A 161 8.77 17.19 -3.31
CA CYS A 161 8.66 18.40 -2.50
C CYS A 161 7.99 19.55 -3.26
N ASP A 162 8.35 19.77 -4.52
CA ASP A 162 7.73 20.84 -5.34
C ASP A 162 6.25 20.54 -5.60
N SER A 163 5.92 19.27 -5.88
CA SER A 163 4.55 18.80 -6.01
C SER A 163 3.76 19.04 -4.73
N LEU A 164 4.29 18.71 -3.54
CA LEU A 164 3.60 18.95 -2.26
C LEU A 164 3.44 20.45 -1.97
N ARG A 165 4.51 21.24 -2.17
CA ARG A 165 4.51 22.69 -1.96
C ARG A 165 3.40 23.35 -2.75
N ASP A 166 3.31 23.07 -4.05
CA ASP A 166 2.32 23.70 -4.93
C ASP A 166 0.88 23.37 -4.51
N GLN A 167 0.66 22.24 -3.84
CA GLN A 167 -0.64 21.80 -3.36
C GLN A 167 -1.00 22.46 -2.03
N ILE A 168 -0.02 22.54 -1.13
CA ILE A 168 -0.15 23.27 0.14
C ILE A 168 -0.48 24.74 -0.14
N LEU A 169 0.25 25.41 -1.04
CA LEU A 169 -0.01 26.82 -1.42
C LEU A 169 -1.41 27.02 -2.04
N LYS A 170 -1.87 26.07 -2.87
CA LYS A 170 -3.24 26.10 -3.42
C LYS A 170 -4.30 25.94 -2.34
N LEU A 171 -4.05 25.16 -1.28
CA LEU A 171 -4.97 25.04 -0.16
C LEU A 171 -4.96 26.31 0.70
N GLN A 172 -3.78 26.84 1.02
CA GLN A 172 -3.64 28.07 1.81
C GLN A 172 -4.41 29.24 1.20
N THR A 173 -4.45 29.34 -0.13
CA THR A 173 -5.20 30.39 -0.83
C THR A 173 -6.71 30.15 -0.88
N LYS A 174 -7.18 28.89 -0.93
CA LYS A 174 -8.61 28.56 -1.09
C LYS A 174 -9.38 28.44 0.22
N VAL A 175 -8.74 27.94 1.27
CA VAL A 175 -9.38 27.64 2.55
C VAL A 175 -10.02 28.87 3.21
N PRO A 176 -9.42 30.07 3.22
CA PRO A 176 -10.07 31.26 3.77
C PRO A 176 -11.45 31.55 3.15
N ASP A 177 -11.54 31.48 1.82
CA ASP A 177 -12.79 31.71 1.07
C ASP A 177 -13.85 30.64 1.35
N TRP A 178 -13.41 29.41 1.65
CA TRP A 178 -14.30 28.30 2.01
C TRP A 178 -14.81 28.45 3.43
N LEU A 179 -13.93 28.76 4.38
CA LEU A 179 -14.28 29.02 5.78
C LEU A 179 -15.32 30.15 5.87
N GLN A 180 -15.10 31.26 5.16
CA GLN A 180 -16.05 32.36 5.12
C GLN A 180 -17.44 31.92 4.62
N ALA A 181 -17.49 31.14 3.54
CA ALA A 181 -18.76 30.68 2.96
C ALA A 181 -19.48 29.63 3.84
N VAL A 182 -18.74 28.78 4.54
CA VAL A 182 -19.30 27.83 5.52
C VAL A 182 -19.83 28.60 6.74
N MET A 183 -19.08 29.55 7.28
CA MET A 183 -19.54 30.41 8.38
C MET A 183 -20.84 31.13 8.04
N GLN A 184 -20.96 31.70 6.84
CA GLN A 184 -22.21 32.32 6.39
C GLN A 184 -23.38 31.33 6.36
N SER A 185 -23.13 30.07 5.98
CA SER A 185 -24.15 29.02 5.94
C SER A 185 -24.59 28.61 7.35
N ILE A 186 -23.65 28.51 8.30
CA ILE A 186 -23.93 28.22 9.72
C ILE A 186 -24.71 29.38 10.33
N TYR A 187 -24.26 30.62 10.15
CA TYR A 187 -24.90 31.81 10.70
C TYR A 187 -26.35 31.95 10.20
N LYS A 188 -26.61 31.57 8.93
CA LYS A 188 -27.98 31.54 8.39
C LYS A 188 -28.90 30.54 9.11
N LYS A 189 -28.37 29.39 9.55
CA LYS A 189 -29.15 28.38 10.32
C LYS A 189 -29.24 28.75 11.81
N PHE A 190 -28.19 29.36 12.36
CA PHE A 190 -28.06 29.70 13.78
C PHE A 190 -27.73 31.20 13.96
N PRO A 191 -28.71 32.10 13.75
CA PRO A 191 -28.47 33.55 13.78
C PRO A 191 -28.04 34.08 15.17
N ASP A 192 -28.42 33.37 16.24
CA ASP A 192 -28.09 33.75 17.62
C ASP A 192 -26.73 33.21 18.11
N ALA A 193 -26.03 32.42 17.29
CA ALA A 193 -24.73 31.87 17.64
C ALA A 193 -23.65 32.96 17.69
N THR A 194 -22.73 32.83 18.65
CA THR A 194 -21.57 33.73 18.72
C THR A 194 -20.62 33.50 17.53
N THR A 195 -19.90 34.53 17.11
CA THR A 195 -18.88 34.42 16.05
C THR A 195 -17.87 33.31 16.33
N GLY A 196 -17.48 33.13 17.60
CA GLY A 196 -16.57 32.06 18.02
C GLY A 196 -17.13 30.65 17.81
N GLN A 197 -18.41 30.42 18.15
CA GLN A 197 -19.07 29.13 17.90
C GLN A 197 -19.18 28.83 16.41
N VAL A 198 -19.57 29.84 15.61
CA VAL A 198 -19.68 29.73 14.15
C VAL A 198 -18.31 29.44 13.52
N PHE A 199 -17.26 30.10 13.99
CA PHE A 199 -15.90 29.91 13.51
C PHE A 199 -15.39 28.50 13.81
N VAL A 200 -15.46 28.03 15.06
CA VAL A 200 -15.01 26.68 15.45
C VAL A 200 -15.75 25.61 14.65
N ALA A 201 -17.07 25.73 14.52
CA ALA A 201 -17.86 24.79 13.73
C ALA A 201 -17.50 24.80 12.24
N ALA A 202 -17.23 25.98 11.66
CA ALA A 202 -16.78 26.08 10.27
C ALA A 202 -15.39 25.44 10.07
N VAL A 203 -14.46 25.69 11.00
CA VAL A 203 -13.13 25.07 11.03
C VAL A 203 -13.26 23.55 11.07
N GLN A 204 -14.06 23.00 11.99
CA GLN A 204 -14.27 21.56 12.10
C GLN A 204 -14.89 20.95 10.83
N LEU A 205 -15.91 21.58 10.24
CA LEU A 205 -16.53 21.11 9.01
C LEU A 205 -15.54 21.10 7.83
N ILE A 206 -14.74 22.16 7.68
CA ILE A 206 -13.70 22.21 6.64
C ILE A 206 -12.63 21.15 6.91
N THR A 207 -12.15 21.01 8.14
CA THR A 207 -11.16 19.99 8.51
C THR A 207 -11.67 18.59 8.15
N ASN A 208 -12.92 18.26 8.49
CA ASN A 208 -13.49 16.96 8.15
C ASN A 208 -13.53 16.72 6.64
N GLN A 209 -13.90 17.74 5.85
CA GLN A 209 -13.90 17.64 4.38
C GLN A 209 -12.49 17.57 3.77
N LEU A 210 -11.47 18.11 4.45
CA LEU A 210 -10.09 18.11 3.98
C LEU A 210 -9.23 17.01 4.61
N LYS A 211 -9.73 16.28 5.60
CA LYS A 211 -9.01 15.25 6.36
C LYS A 211 -8.24 14.28 5.44
N PRO A 212 -8.81 13.70 4.37
CA PRO A 212 -8.05 12.80 3.48
C PRO A 212 -6.82 13.45 2.85
N ILE A 213 -6.93 14.74 2.48
CA ILE A 213 -5.86 15.49 1.82
C ILE A 213 -4.79 15.88 2.84
N LEU A 214 -5.20 16.40 4.01
CA LEU A 214 -4.30 16.77 5.09
C LEU A 214 -3.52 15.55 5.60
N SER A 215 -4.21 14.42 5.84
CA SER A 215 -3.56 13.17 6.23
C SER A 215 -2.56 12.69 5.18
N THR A 216 -2.87 12.83 3.88
CA THR A 216 -1.92 12.50 2.82
C THR A 216 -0.68 13.39 2.89
N ILE A 217 -0.84 14.73 2.96
CA ILE A 217 0.30 15.66 3.05
C ILE A 217 1.16 15.33 4.28
N GLN A 218 0.53 15.15 5.44
CA GLN A 218 1.20 14.84 6.70
C GLN A 218 1.96 13.52 6.66
N LEU A 219 1.48 12.54 5.90
CA LEU A 219 2.17 11.26 5.75
C LEU A 219 3.54 11.43 5.08
N TRP A 220 3.59 12.20 4.00
CA TRP A 220 4.84 12.51 3.28
C TRP A 220 5.80 13.35 4.12
N THR A 221 5.29 14.43 4.71
CA THR A 221 6.13 15.31 5.53
C THR A 221 6.60 14.64 6.81
N THR A 222 5.85 13.68 7.35
CA THR A 222 6.31 12.81 8.44
C THR A 222 7.47 11.95 8.00
N GLY A 223 7.40 11.30 6.83
CA GLY A 223 8.53 10.58 6.23
C GLY A 223 9.77 11.45 6.09
N PHE A 224 9.62 12.69 5.59
CA PHE A 224 10.72 13.64 5.48
C PHE A 224 11.30 14.07 6.83
N ARG A 225 10.47 14.32 7.85
CA ARG A 225 10.94 14.62 9.22
C ARG A 225 11.73 13.44 9.80
N GLN A 226 11.25 12.22 9.61
CA GLN A 226 11.92 11.00 10.05
C GLN A 226 13.25 10.83 9.31
N TRP A 227 13.30 11.10 8.01
CA TRP A 227 14.51 11.05 7.20
C TRP A 227 15.59 12.04 7.69
N MET A 228 15.18 13.24 8.11
CA MET A 228 16.10 14.25 8.64
C MET A 228 16.56 13.97 10.07
N ASN A 229 15.94 13.01 10.78
CA ASN A 229 16.37 12.63 12.11
C ASN A 229 17.68 11.81 12.05
N PRO A 230 18.80 12.30 12.61
CA PRO A 230 20.10 11.62 12.53
C PRO A 230 20.11 10.21 13.13
N ALA A 231 19.23 9.94 14.12
CA ALA A 231 19.13 8.62 14.76
C ALA A 231 18.43 7.58 13.86
N LEU A 232 17.57 8.02 12.95
CA LEU A 232 16.79 7.14 12.07
C LEU A 232 17.37 7.05 10.67
N GLN A 233 17.99 8.12 10.20
CA GLN A 233 18.43 8.29 8.81
C GLN A 233 19.25 7.10 8.27
N PRO A 234 20.26 6.54 8.98
CA PRO A 234 21.04 5.43 8.44
C PRO A 234 20.19 4.20 8.09
N ARG A 235 19.22 3.85 8.95
CA ARG A 235 18.32 2.71 8.72
C ARG A 235 17.28 3.01 7.65
N LEU A 236 16.74 4.23 7.62
CA LEU A 236 15.79 4.65 6.58
C LEU A 236 16.44 4.63 5.18
N LYS A 237 17.73 4.98 5.06
CA LYS A 237 18.48 4.85 3.80
C LYS A 237 18.57 3.39 3.34
N ILE A 238 18.90 2.47 4.25
CA ILE A 238 18.94 1.02 3.94
C ILE A 238 17.56 0.53 3.49
N ILE A 239 16.49 0.87 4.22
CA ILE A 239 15.13 0.44 3.88
C ILE A 239 14.72 0.96 2.49
N ARG A 240 14.97 2.24 2.21
CA ARG A 240 14.71 2.84 0.91
C ARG A 240 15.47 2.12 -0.19
N ALA A 241 16.79 1.96 -0.03
CA ALA A 241 17.65 1.31 -1.03
C ALA A 241 17.20 -0.13 -1.32
N MET A 242 16.83 -0.87 -0.28
CA MET A 242 16.32 -2.23 -0.37
C MET A 242 14.99 -2.31 -1.14
N LEU A 243 14.03 -1.44 -0.85
CA LEU A 243 12.74 -1.41 -1.55
C LEU A 243 12.89 -0.95 -3.02
N GLU A 244 13.68 0.09 -3.26
CA GLU A 244 13.97 0.57 -4.61
C GLU A 244 14.69 -0.50 -5.44
N GLN A 245 15.62 -1.26 -4.84
CA GLN A 245 16.30 -2.37 -5.51
C GLN A 245 15.32 -3.49 -5.89
N LYS A 246 14.37 -3.85 -5.03
CA LYS A 246 13.34 -4.85 -5.36
C LYS A 246 12.45 -4.36 -6.49
N LEU A 247 12.04 -3.10 -6.45
CA LEU A 247 11.25 -2.52 -7.52
C LEU A 247 12.03 -2.52 -8.84
N PHE A 248 13.29 -2.10 -8.79
CA PHE A 248 14.20 -2.12 -9.93
C PHE A 248 14.31 -3.52 -10.55
N LEU A 249 14.56 -4.53 -9.72
CA LEU A 249 14.60 -5.93 -10.13
C LEU A 249 13.32 -6.35 -10.84
N VAL A 250 12.15 -6.10 -10.25
CA VAL A 250 10.89 -6.56 -10.84
C VAL A 250 10.62 -5.85 -12.17
N LEU A 251 10.91 -4.56 -12.27
CA LEU A 251 10.62 -3.78 -13.48
C LEU A 251 11.61 -4.05 -14.63
N THR A 252 12.86 -4.39 -14.32
CA THR A 252 13.93 -4.52 -15.32
C THR A 252 14.40 -5.96 -15.56
N GLY A 253 14.07 -6.88 -14.66
CA GLY A 253 14.54 -8.27 -14.68
C GLY A 253 16.04 -8.44 -14.40
N ASN A 254 16.78 -7.36 -14.10
CA ASN A 254 18.22 -7.42 -13.87
C ASN A 254 18.64 -6.40 -12.80
N LEU A 255 19.47 -6.81 -11.85
CA LEU A 255 19.99 -5.92 -10.79
C LEU A 255 21.37 -5.34 -11.11
N LYS A 256 22.06 -5.88 -12.11
CA LYS A 256 23.41 -5.42 -12.48
C LYS A 256 23.32 -4.19 -13.36
N LEU A 257 23.38 -3.02 -12.72
CA LEU A 257 23.42 -1.72 -13.40
C LEU A 257 24.68 -1.58 -14.26
N ASP A 258 25.81 -2.05 -13.76
CA ASP A 258 27.11 -2.05 -14.42
C ASP A 258 27.19 -2.95 -15.67
N ALA A 259 26.25 -3.88 -15.82
CA ALA A 259 26.11 -4.74 -17.00
C ALA A 259 25.13 -4.18 -18.04
N VAL A 260 24.53 -3.01 -17.80
CA VAL A 260 23.62 -2.37 -18.75
C VAL A 260 24.40 -1.46 -19.69
N ASP A 261 24.59 -1.91 -20.93
CA ASP A 261 25.10 -1.06 -22.01
C ASP A 261 23.98 -0.12 -22.50
N GLY A 262 24.07 1.17 -22.17
CA GLY A 262 23.10 2.20 -22.59
C GLY A 262 22.00 2.50 -21.55
N PRO A 263 20.87 3.09 -21.96
CA PRO A 263 19.81 3.48 -21.02
C PRO A 263 19.13 2.25 -20.41
N VAL A 264 18.76 2.35 -19.13
CA VAL A 264 18.02 1.29 -18.44
C VAL A 264 16.67 1.07 -19.11
N LYS A 265 16.36 -0.19 -19.42
CA LYS A 265 15.11 -0.57 -20.07
C LYS A 265 14.18 -1.25 -19.08
N GLN A 266 13.00 -0.66 -18.90
CA GLN A 266 11.91 -1.27 -18.18
C GLN A 266 11.26 -2.36 -19.04
N GLN A 267 11.24 -3.59 -18.55
CA GLN A 267 10.70 -4.75 -19.25
C GLN A 267 9.18 -4.87 -19.06
N ILE A 268 8.69 -4.55 -17.87
CA ILE A 268 7.28 -4.69 -17.51
C ILE A 268 6.59 -3.34 -17.60
N PRO A 269 5.54 -3.18 -18.44
CA PRO A 269 4.80 -1.93 -18.50
C PRO A 269 4.03 -1.68 -17.20
N THR A 270 3.97 -0.42 -16.78
CA THR A 270 3.30 0.00 -15.55
C THR A 270 2.59 1.33 -15.75
N ILE A 271 1.52 1.56 -14.99
CA ILE A 271 0.72 2.79 -15.06
C ILE A 271 1.06 3.82 -13.98
N LYS A 272 1.72 3.41 -12.88
CA LYS A 272 1.81 4.18 -11.63
C LYS A 272 3.19 4.19 -10.98
N VAL A 273 4.10 3.33 -11.44
CA VAL A 273 5.40 3.06 -10.82
C VAL A 273 6.40 2.90 -11.94
N THR A 274 7.56 3.50 -11.88
CA THR A 274 8.56 3.51 -12.94
C THR A 274 9.94 3.24 -12.36
N VAL A 275 10.84 2.76 -13.21
CA VAL A 275 12.26 2.76 -12.87
C VAL A 275 12.66 4.22 -12.63
N GLY A 276 13.17 4.51 -11.43
CA GLY A 276 13.50 5.88 -11.02
C GLY A 276 12.50 6.54 -10.07
N ASP A 277 11.36 5.90 -9.75
CA ASP A 277 10.52 6.44 -8.68
C ASP A 277 11.20 6.30 -7.31
N VAL A 278 11.02 7.32 -6.47
CA VAL A 278 11.64 7.37 -5.13
C VAL A 278 10.72 6.78 -4.09
N ILE A 279 11.22 5.86 -3.26
CA ILE A 279 10.43 5.32 -2.15
C ILE A 279 10.80 6.05 -0.86
N ILE A 280 9.79 6.63 -0.18
CA ILE A 280 9.94 7.26 1.12
C ILE A 280 9.42 6.30 2.21
N PRO A 281 10.32 5.73 3.04
CA PRO A 281 9.89 4.95 4.20
C PRO A 281 9.28 5.88 5.25
N VAL A 282 8.12 5.50 5.76
CA VAL A 282 7.40 6.20 6.84
C VAL A 282 7.24 5.23 7.99
N LEU A 283 7.86 5.55 9.12
CA LEU A 283 7.69 4.80 10.35
C LEU A 283 6.29 5.05 10.91
N ILE A 284 5.57 3.96 11.14
CA ILE A 284 4.23 3.94 11.73
C ILE A 284 4.26 3.22 13.08
N GLY A 285 3.25 3.46 13.92
CA GLY A 285 3.13 2.77 15.20
C GLY A 285 2.94 1.26 15.02
N PRO A 286 3.31 0.45 16.02
CA PRO A 286 3.27 -1.02 15.93
C PRO A 286 1.86 -1.60 15.78
N PHE A 287 0.82 -0.80 16.03
CA PHE A 287 -0.59 -1.18 15.91
C PHE A 287 -1.36 -0.35 14.88
N ASP A 288 -0.73 0.65 14.25
CA ASP A 288 -1.43 1.59 13.38
C ASP A 288 -1.69 1.01 11.98
N SER A 289 -0.86 0.04 11.55
CA SER A 289 -1.07 -0.81 10.36
C SER A 289 0.07 -1.83 10.21
N GLY A 290 -0.11 -2.82 9.34
CA GLY A 290 0.97 -3.71 8.90
C GLY A 290 1.89 -3.05 7.86
N PRO A 291 2.95 -3.75 7.42
CA PRO A 291 3.79 -3.33 6.30
C PRO A 291 2.95 -3.01 5.05
N ALA A 292 3.33 -1.99 4.30
CA ALA A 292 2.69 -1.67 3.01
C ALA A 292 3.63 -0.93 2.08
N VAL A 293 3.51 -1.12 0.77
CA VAL A 293 4.13 -0.26 -0.25
C VAL A 293 3.03 0.39 -1.09
N ILE A 294 2.87 1.70 -0.92
CA ILE A 294 1.77 2.48 -1.46
C ILE A 294 2.24 3.21 -2.73
N PRO A 295 1.73 2.87 -3.92
CA PRO A 295 1.98 3.66 -5.11
C PRO A 295 1.30 5.02 -4.98
N ALA A 296 2.08 6.09 -5.02
CA ALA A 296 1.52 7.43 -5.18
C ALA A 296 1.08 7.59 -6.64
N THR A 297 -0.18 7.28 -6.89
CA THR A 297 -0.82 7.65 -8.15
C THR A 297 -1.13 9.14 -8.08
N GLY A 298 -1.23 9.88 -9.19
CA GLY A 298 -1.60 11.31 -9.14
C GLY A 298 -2.92 11.62 -8.41
N ALA A 299 -3.71 10.58 -8.06
CA ALA A 299 -4.88 10.65 -7.21
C ALA A 299 -4.60 10.44 -5.69
N VAL A 300 -3.45 9.87 -5.30
CA VAL A 300 -3.13 9.41 -3.93
C VAL A 300 -1.71 9.84 -3.49
N GLY A 301 -1.18 10.94 -4.03
CA GLY A 301 0.07 11.51 -3.54
C GLY A 301 0.82 12.39 -4.55
N PRO A 302 2.00 12.90 -4.16
CA PRO A 302 2.87 13.70 -5.00
C PRO A 302 3.50 12.88 -6.12
N ARG A 303 3.99 13.57 -7.13
CA ARG A 303 4.58 12.97 -8.32
C ARG A 303 6.01 12.48 -8.07
N GLY A 304 6.39 11.38 -8.72
CA GLY A 304 7.76 10.85 -8.71
C GLY A 304 8.15 10.11 -7.42
N GLY A 305 7.18 9.83 -6.54
CA GLY A 305 7.44 9.18 -5.27
C GLY A 305 6.42 8.10 -4.92
N HIS A 306 6.82 7.17 -4.06
CA HIS A 306 5.94 6.22 -3.38
C HIS A 306 6.22 6.24 -1.87
N ILE A 307 5.29 5.72 -1.07
CA ILE A 307 5.51 5.56 0.37
C ILE A 307 5.62 4.08 0.70
N ALA A 308 6.50 3.74 1.63
CA ALA A 308 6.49 2.44 2.29
C ALA A 308 6.21 2.60 3.78
N PHE A 309 5.24 1.87 4.30
CA PHE A 309 4.93 1.82 5.71
C PHE A 309 5.81 0.83 6.42
N VAL A 310 6.48 1.33 7.44
CA VAL A 310 7.44 0.58 8.23
C VAL A 310 7.04 0.61 9.68
N GLN A 311 6.65 -0.53 10.23
CA GLN A 311 6.33 -0.60 11.64
C GLN A 311 7.60 -0.30 12.44
N THR A 312 7.50 0.57 13.44
CA THR A 312 8.68 1.06 14.17
C THR A 312 9.49 -0.08 14.83
N ASN A 313 8.82 -1.16 15.24
CA ASN A 313 9.44 -2.37 15.77
C ASN A 313 10.27 -3.15 14.72
N PHE A 314 9.97 -3.04 13.43
CA PHE A 314 10.75 -3.70 12.37
C PHE A 314 12.16 -3.12 12.23
N LEU A 315 12.40 -1.91 12.73
CA LEU A 315 13.76 -1.34 12.76
C LEU A 315 14.73 -2.16 13.61
N ASN A 316 14.24 -2.96 14.56
CA ASN A 316 15.07 -3.80 15.43
C ASN A 316 15.36 -5.17 14.82
N THR A 317 14.70 -5.50 13.71
CA THR A 317 14.76 -6.81 13.06
C THR A 317 14.92 -6.67 11.54
N LEU A 318 15.43 -5.52 11.07
CA LEU A 318 15.46 -5.14 9.67
C LEU A 318 16.12 -6.20 8.78
N GLY A 319 17.24 -6.77 9.24
CA GLY A 319 17.97 -7.81 8.52
C GLY A 319 17.17 -9.11 8.34
N THR A 320 16.29 -9.44 9.28
CA THR A 320 15.52 -10.71 9.29
C THR A 320 14.06 -10.56 8.88
N SER A 321 13.50 -9.34 8.93
CA SER A 321 12.08 -9.01 8.75
C SER A 321 11.78 -8.30 7.43
N ASP A 322 12.67 -8.43 6.45
CA ASP A 322 12.50 -7.83 5.13
C ASP A 322 11.51 -8.62 4.23
N LYS A 323 11.31 -9.92 4.50
CA LYS A 323 10.47 -10.80 3.65
C LYS A 323 9.01 -10.33 3.52
N PRO A 324 8.34 -9.78 4.55
CA PRO A 324 7.07 -9.08 4.37
C PRO A 324 7.09 -8.02 3.25
N TYR A 325 8.18 -7.27 3.08
CA TYR A 325 8.28 -6.30 1.98
C TYR A 325 8.48 -6.94 0.61
N ASP A 326 9.00 -8.17 0.52
CA ASP A 326 8.98 -8.91 -0.74
C ASP A 326 7.51 -9.18 -1.18
N HIS A 327 6.63 -9.47 -0.22
CA HIS A 327 5.19 -9.59 -0.44
C HIS A 327 4.55 -8.23 -0.80
N GLU A 328 4.85 -7.15 -0.07
CA GLU A 328 4.29 -5.82 -0.35
C GLU A 328 4.65 -5.27 -1.74
N VAL A 329 5.86 -5.55 -2.21
CA VAL A 329 6.25 -5.24 -3.61
C VAL A 329 5.40 -6.02 -4.60
N GLY A 330 4.97 -7.24 -4.26
CA GLY A 330 4.00 -8.00 -5.04
C GLY A 330 2.67 -7.25 -5.21
N HIS A 331 2.10 -6.70 -4.14
CA HIS A 331 0.88 -5.88 -4.24
C HIS A 331 1.08 -4.66 -5.15
N LEU A 332 2.24 -4.03 -5.10
CA LEU A 332 2.57 -2.91 -5.96
C LEU A 332 2.52 -3.31 -7.44
N VAL A 333 3.12 -4.44 -7.79
CA VAL A 333 3.14 -4.95 -9.18
C VAL A 333 1.74 -5.29 -9.65
N VAL A 334 0.99 -6.07 -8.86
CA VAL A 334 -0.40 -6.46 -9.17
C VAL A 334 -1.29 -5.23 -9.41
N GLY A 335 -1.13 -4.18 -8.60
CA GLY A 335 -1.92 -2.94 -8.68
C GLY A 335 -1.46 -1.92 -9.72
N CYS A 336 -0.25 -2.06 -10.27
CA CYS A 336 0.37 -1.06 -11.14
C CYS A 336 0.68 -1.56 -12.55
N VAL A 337 0.60 -2.86 -12.83
CA VAL A 337 0.72 -3.39 -14.20
C VAL A 337 -0.65 -3.35 -14.89
N PRO A 338 -0.82 -2.58 -15.99
CA PRO A 338 -2.10 -2.50 -16.69
C PRO A 338 -2.54 -3.85 -17.23
N GLY A 339 -3.80 -4.20 -16.99
CA GLY A 339 -4.39 -5.46 -17.46
C GLY A 339 -4.02 -6.69 -16.64
N PHE A 340 -3.18 -6.56 -15.61
CA PHE A 340 -2.72 -7.70 -14.81
C PHE A 340 -3.87 -8.48 -14.16
N ALA A 341 -4.69 -7.80 -13.34
CA ALA A 341 -5.78 -8.46 -12.65
C ALA A 341 -6.87 -9.08 -13.57
N PRO A 342 -7.36 -8.42 -14.64
CA PRO A 342 -8.30 -9.06 -15.55
C PRO A 342 -7.68 -10.24 -16.32
N GLU A 343 -6.40 -10.19 -16.67
CA GLU A 343 -5.73 -11.30 -17.37
C GLU A 343 -5.56 -12.51 -16.44
N PHE A 344 -4.91 -12.34 -15.28
CA PHE A 344 -4.70 -13.44 -14.32
C PHE A 344 -6.02 -13.95 -13.71
N GLY A 345 -6.97 -13.06 -13.41
CA GLY A 345 -8.32 -13.45 -12.99
C GLY A 345 -9.09 -14.19 -14.09
N GLY A 346 -8.83 -13.89 -15.37
CA GLY A 346 -9.33 -14.65 -16.51
C GLY A 346 -8.72 -16.06 -16.57
N MET A 347 -7.40 -16.17 -16.38
CA MET A 347 -6.69 -17.46 -16.33
C MET A 347 -7.23 -18.36 -15.21
N VAL A 348 -7.40 -17.84 -14.00
CA VAL A 348 -7.93 -18.60 -12.85
C VAL A 348 -9.32 -19.18 -13.17
N ARG A 349 -10.23 -18.38 -13.73
CA ARG A 349 -11.57 -18.86 -14.13
C ARG A 349 -11.48 -19.98 -15.16
N ALA A 350 -10.73 -19.74 -16.23
CA ALA A 350 -10.61 -20.68 -17.35
C ALA A 350 -9.97 -22.01 -16.93
N LEU A 351 -8.95 -21.97 -16.08
CA LEU A 351 -8.25 -23.16 -15.59
C LEU A 351 -9.15 -24.02 -14.71
N ILE A 352 -9.85 -23.42 -13.74
CA ILE A 352 -10.75 -24.16 -12.85
C ILE A 352 -11.91 -24.76 -13.66
N ASP A 353 -12.55 -23.97 -14.54
CA ASP A 353 -13.67 -24.45 -15.36
C ASP A 353 -13.24 -25.57 -16.32
N GLY A 354 -12.11 -25.40 -17.00
CA GLY A 354 -11.58 -26.39 -17.93
C GLY A 354 -11.18 -27.69 -17.23
N ALA A 355 -10.52 -27.60 -16.07
CA ALA A 355 -10.11 -28.77 -15.30
C ALA A 355 -11.31 -29.51 -14.71
N TYR A 356 -12.33 -28.80 -14.23
CA TYR A 356 -13.55 -29.40 -13.70
C TYR A 356 -14.35 -30.10 -14.81
N LYS A 357 -14.60 -29.41 -15.94
CA LYS A 357 -15.34 -29.98 -17.09
C LYS A 357 -14.66 -31.20 -17.70
N SER A 358 -13.32 -31.23 -17.72
CA SER A 358 -12.55 -32.38 -18.22
C SER A 358 -12.35 -33.50 -17.20
N GLY A 359 -12.83 -33.34 -15.96
CA GLY A 359 -12.67 -34.32 -14.88
C GLY A 359 -11.25 -34.40 -14.30
N LYS A 360 -10.35 -33.49 -14.67
CA LYS A 360 -9.00 -33.36 -14.09
C LYS A 360 -9.04 -32.83 -12.66
N LEU A 361 -9.95 -31.89 -12.38
CA LEU A 361 -10.24 -31.41 -11.03
C LEU A 361 -11.46 -32.17 -10.48
N LYS A 362 -11.22 -33.05 -9.51
CA LYS A 362 -12.27 -33.78 -8.80
C LYS A 362 -12.48 -33.15 -7.43
N LEU A 363 -13.69 -32.67 -7.18
CA LEU A 363 -14.06 -32.05 -5.91
C LEU A 363 -14.71 -33.08 -4.99
N SER A 364 -14.54 -32.92 -3.68
CA SER A 364 -15.10 -33.79 -2.65
C SER A 364 -16.63 -33.81 -2.61
N SER A 365 -17.26 -32.73 -3.09
CA SER A 365 -18.71 -32.60 -3.26
C SER A 365 -19.02 -31.72 -4.46
N GLU A 366 -20.06 -32.07 -5.21
CA GLU A 366 -20.58 -31.26 -6.32
C GLU A 366 -21.18 -29.94 -5.83
N PHE A 367 -21.83 -29.95 -4.65
CA PHE A 367 -22.51 -28.80 -4.07
C PHE A 367 -22.04 -28.53 -2.64
N THR A 368 -21.97 -27.23 -2.29
CA THR A 368 -21.77 -26.73 -0.94
C THR A 368 -23.02 -25.99 -0.49
N ASN A 369 -23.40 -26.14 0.78
CA ASN A 369 -24.52 -25.41 1.36
C ASN A 369 -24.05 -24.05 1.86
N LEU A 370 -24.82 -23.02 1.52
CA LEU A 370 -24.63 -21.64 1.93
C LEU A 370 -25.92 -21.19 2.62
N GLY A 371 -26.01 -21.46 3.92
CA GLY A 371 -27.29 -21.43 4.63
C GLY A 371 -28.25 -22.47 4.04
N GLY A 372 -29.42 -22.05 3.58
CA GLY A 372 -30.39 -22.91 2.89
C GLY A 372 -30.14 -23.10 1.38
N GLN A 373 -29.14 -22.43 0.79
CA GLN A 373 -28.88 -22.43 -0.64
C GLN A 373 -27.84 -23.49 -1.03
N LYS A 374 -28.11 -24.31 -2.05
CA LYS A 374 -27.10 -25.18 -2.68
C LYS A 374 -26.37 -24.41 -3.77
N VAL A 375 -25.05 -24.33 -3.66
CA VAL A 375 -24.17 -23.66 -4.64
C VAL A 375 -23.18 -24.69 -5.19
N PRO A 376 -22.91 -24.74 -6.51
CA PRO A 376 -21.88 -25.63 -7.03
C PRO A 376 -20.53 -25.33 -6.38
N THR A 377 -19.85 -26.35 -5.86
CA THR A 377 -18.57 -26.19 -5.13
C THR A 377 -17.51 -25.56 -6.02
N VAL A 378 -17.50 -25.88 -7.32
CA VAL A 378 -16.59 -25.28 -8.30
C VAL A 378 -16.79 -23.76 -8.43
N GLU A 379 -18.03 -23.27 -8.38
CA GLU A 379 -18.32 -21.83 -8.43
C GLU A 379 -17.84 -21.14 -7.15
N LEU A 380 -18.04 -21.78 -5.99
CA LEU A 380 -17.53 -21.27 -4.72
C LEU A 380 -15.99 -21.17 -4.74
N LEU A 381 -15.29 -22.22 -5.17
CA LEU A 381 -13.83 -22.22 -5.25
C LEU A 381 -13.31 -21.15 -6.21
N LYS A 382 -13.93 -20.98 -7.39
CA LYS A 382 -13.59 -19.86 -8.29
C LYS A 382 -13.70 -18.53 -7.56
N LYS A 383 -14.79 -18.30 -6.82
CA LYS A 383 -14.99 -17.05 -6.07
C LYS A 383 -13.96 -16.88 -4.96
N VAL A 384 -13.64 -17.92 -4.21
CA VAL A 384 -12.61 -17.90 -3.16
C VAL A 384 -11.26 -17.49 -3.75
N PHE A 385 -10.77 -18.19 -4.78
CA PHE A 385 -9.47 -17.89 -5.39
C PHE A 385 -9.43 -16.52 -6.07
N LEU A 386 -10.52 -16.08 -6.70
CA LEU A 386 -10.57 -14.75 -7.32
C LEU A 386 -10.55 -13.62 -6.28
N ASN A 387 -11.23 -13.79 -5.14
CA ASN A 387 -11.20 -12.81 -4.04
C ASN A 387 -9.83 -12.75 -3.35
N GLN A 388 -9.13 -13.89 -3.28
CA GLN A 388 -7.83 -14.01 -2.63
C GLN A 388 -6.64 -13.79 -3.58
N LEU A 389 -6.90 -13.56 -4.88
CA LEU A 389 -5.87 -13.60 -5.92
C LEU A 389 -4.74 -12.58 -5.69
N HIS A 390 -5.06 -11.38 -5.19
CA HIS A 390 -4.05 -10.33 -4.95
C HIS A 390 -3.03 -10.73 -3.88
N GLU A 391 -3.50 -11.33 -2.78
CA GLU A 391 -2.66 -11.84 -1.69
C GLU A 391 -1.85 -13.06 -2.14
N LEU A 392 -2.49 -13.98 -2.84
CA LEU A 392 -1.84 -15.18 -3.37
C LEU A 392 -0.73 -14.83 -4.39
N LEU A 393 -0.96 -13.85 -5.26
CA LEU A 393 0.06 -13.36 -6.19
C LEU A 393 1.17 -12.58 -5.47
N ALA A 394 0.84 -11.83 -4.42
CA ALA A 394 1.85 -11.16 -3.60
C ALA A 394 2.78 -12.16 -2.88
N ASP A 395 2.25 -13.27 -2.36
CA ASP A 395 3.05 -14.39 -1.84
C ASP A 395 3.97 -15.03 -2.89
N LEU A 396 3.48 -15.13 -4.14
CA LEU A 396 4.31 -15.59 -5.25
C LEU A 396 5.50 -14.64 -5.43
N PHE A 397 5.27 -13.33 -5.54
CA PHE A 397 6.35 -12.34 -5.63
C PHE A 397 7.30 -12.42 -4.43
N GLY A 398 6.77 -12.59 -3.22
CA GLY A 398 7.56 -12.85 -2.01
C GLY A 398 8.56 -13.99 -2.18
N SER A 399 8.08 -15.13 -2.70
CA SER A 399 8.91 -16.31 -2.98
C SER A 399 9.86 -16.11 -4.17
N LEU A 400 9.46 -15.38 -5.21
CA LEU A 400 10.26 -15.14 -6.41
C LEU A 400 11.45 -14.18 -6.15
N ILE A 401 11.22 -13.16 -5.31
CA ILE A 401 12.23 -12.16 -4.94
C ILE A 401 13.13 -12.70 -3.83
N GLY A 402 12.53 -13.14 -2.72
CA GLY A 402 13.23 -13.56 -1.50
C GLY A 402 13.71 -15.01 -1.52
N GLY A 403 13.25 -15.82 -2.47
CA GLY A 403 13.49 -17.27 -2.49
C GLY A 403 12.62 -17.99 -1.45
N SER A 404 11.99 -19.09 -1.85
CA SER A 404 11.11 -19.87 -0.95
C SER A 404 11.78 -20.26 0.38
N PRO A 405 13.07 -20.66 0.45
CA PRO A 405 13.71 -21.04 1.71
C PRO A 405 13.79 -19.93 2.77
N ALA A 406 13.76 -18.65 2.35
CA ALA A 406 13.74 -17.53 3.28
C ALA A 406 12.32 -16.98 3.49
N PHE A 407 11.55 -16.83 2.41
CA PHE A 407 10.19 -16.26 2.48
C PHE A 407 9.24 -17.12 3.35
N ALA A 408 9.24 -18.44 3.14
CA ALA A 408 8.35 -19.36 3.83
C ALA A 408 8.49 -19.33 5.37
N PRO A 409 9.70 -19.48 5.95
CA PRO A 409 9.83 -19.42 7.40
C PRO A 409 9.63 -18.01 7.94
N ALA A 410 10.04 -16.95 7.23
CA ALA A 410 9.75 -15.59 7.67
C ALA A 410 8.24 -15.31 7.77
N TYR A 411 7.46 -15.77 6.78
CA TYR A 411 6.00 -15.67 6.80
C TYR A 411 5.39 -16.41 7.99
N ALA A 412 5.77 -17.68 8.20
CA ALA A 412 5.25 -18.49 9.31
C ALA A 412 5.55 -17.87 10.69
N TYR A 413 6.76 -17.34 10.87
CA TYR A 413 7.15 -16.67 12.11
C TYR A 413 6.51 -15.29 12.25
N PHE A 414 6.26 -14.56 11.17
CA PHE A 414 5.51 -13.31 11.22
C PHE A 414 4.10 -13.55 11.78
N ILE A 415 3.38 -14.57 11.29
CA ILE A 415 2.07 -14.96 11.86
C ILE A 415 2.20 -15.34 13.34
N GLY A 416 3.22 -16.13 13.67
CA GLY A 416 3.51 -16.53 15.06
C GLY A 416 3.76 -15.33 15.97
N ALA A 417 4.54 -14.35 15.52
CA ALA A 417 4.85 -13.13 16.25
C ALA A 417 3.62 -12.26 16.44
N MET A 418 2.80 -12.06 15.40
CA MET A 418 1.54 -11.32 15.51
C MET A 418 0.57 -12.01 16.48
N THR A 419 0.49 -13.34 16.44
CA THR A 419 -0.29 -14.14 17.40
C THR A 419 0.24 -13.97 18.83
N ALA A 420 1.56 -14.00 19.01
CA ALA A 420 2.21 -13.81 20.30
C ALA A 420 1.97 -12.40 20.86
N MET A 421 2.06 -11.37 20.02
CA MET A 421 1.79 -9.99 20.41
C MET A 421 0.35 -9.79 20.86
N ALA A 422 -0.61 -10.40 20.17
CA ALA A 422 -2.02 -10.27 20.50
C ALA A 422 -2.41 -11.07 21.77
N LEU A 423 -1.82 -12.24 21.99
CA LEU A 423 -2.20 -13.14 23.09
C LEU A 423 -1.28 -13.08 24.31
N GLY A 424 -0.06 -12.56 24.17
CA GLY A 424 0.96 -12.42 25.20
C GLY A 424 1.60 -13.73 25.69
N ASP A 425 1.07 -14.90 25.31
CA ASP A 425 1.57 -16.21 25.74
C ASP A 425 1.26 -17.30 24.71
N MET A 426 2.29 -17.68 23.93
CA MET A 426 2.17 -18.71 22.88
C MET A 426 1.91 -20.11 23.43
N THR A 427 2.18 -20.39 24.71
CA THR A 427 1.92 -21.71 25.30
C THR A 427 0.42 -21.98 25.50
N LYS A 428 -0.40 -20.92 25.46
CA LYS A 428 -1.85 -21.00 25.64
C LYS A 428 -2.61 -21.18 24.34
N VAL A 429 -1.92 -21.05 23.20
CA VAL A 429 -2.45 -21.14 21.85
C VAL A 429 -2.52 -22.61 21.43
N ASP A 430 -3.70 -23.06 21.01
CA ASP A 430 -3.96 -24.42 20.55
C ASP A 430 -3.48 -24.66 19.11
N HIS A 431 -3.40 -23.60 18.31
CA HIS A 431 -2.86 -23.60 16.95
C HIS A 431 -2.41 -22.19 16.52
N ILE A 432 -1.27 -22.11 15.83
CA ILE A 432 -0.77 -20.85 15.28
C ILE A 432 -1.41 -20.58 13.91
N MET A 433 -1.57 -21.63 13.11
CA MET A 433 -2.04 -21.53 11.73
C MET A 433 -3.57 -21.50 11.70
N GLY A 434 -4.14 -20.35 11.34
CA GLY A 434 -5.58 -20.16 11.27
C GLY A 434 -6.22 -20.91 10.09
N ASN A 435 -7.36 -21.57 10.34
CA ASN A 435 -8.19 -22.19 9.30
C ASN A 435 -9.50 -21.42 9.03
N ALA A 436 -9.70 -20.32 9.74
CA ALA A 436 -10.91 -19.52 9.70
C ALA A 436 -10.60 -18.10 9.22
N SER A 437 -11.61 -17.43 8.69
CA SER A 437 -11.56 -16.04 8.24
C SER A 437 -12.95 -15.42 8.33
N SER A 438 -13.12 -14.20 7.84
CA SER A 438 -14.37 -13.47 7.89
C SER A 438 -14.98 -13.23 6.51
N TYR A 439 -16.29 -12.98 6.48
CA TYR A 439 -16.94 -12.37 5.34
C TYR A 439 -17.96 -11.33 5.82
N ARG A 440 -18.23 -10.34 4.97
CA ARG A 440 -19.26 -9.33 5.22
C ARG A 440 -20.45 -9.56 4.31
N LEU A 441 -21.65 -9.23 4.81
CA LEU A 441 -22.87 -9.20 4.00
C LEU A 441 -23.21 -7.77 3.62
N ILE A 442 -23.43 -7.56 2.32
CA ILE A 442 -23.99 -6.31 1.81
C ILE A 442 -25.44 -6.60 1.40
N ALA A 443 -26.40 -6.01 2.12
CA ALA A 443 -27.81 -6.16 1.81
C ALA A 443 -28.17 -5.46 0.49
N GLY A 444 -28.85 -6.18 -0.40
CA GLY A 444 -29.40 -5.66 -1.64
C GLY A 444 -30.82 -5.08 -1.45
N PRO A 445 -31.23 -4.13 -2.30
CA PRO A 445 -32.55 -3.48 -2.20
C PRO A 445 -33.74 -4.42 -2.45
N ASP A 446 -33.51 -5.58 -3.07
CA ASP A 446 -34.49 -6.60 -3.42
C ASP A 446 -34.55 -7.77 -2.41
N GLY A 447 -33.91 -7.63 -1.25
CA GLY A 447 -33.82 -8.70 -0.24
C GLY A 447 -32.77 -9.76 -0.55
N THR A 448 -31.92 -9.54 -1.56
CA THR A 448 -30.71 -10.33 -1.78
C THR A 448 -29.59 -9.90 -0.83
N ALA A 449 -28.58 -10.75 -0.64
CA ALA A 449 -27.41 -10.40 0.16
C ALA A 449 -26.12 -10.79 -0.59
N THR A 450 -25.18 -9.87 -0.68
CA THR A 450 -23.88 -10.11 -1.31
C THR A 450 -22.84 -10.45 -0.26
N ILE A 451 -22.25 -11.63 -0.35
CA ILE A 451 -21.10 -12.08 0.44
C ILE A 451 -19.83 -11.50 -0.16
N VAL A 452 -19.11 -10.74 0.67
CA VAL A 452 -17.76 -10.24 0.38
C VAL A 452 -16.80 -10.99 1.29
N LEU A 453 -16.04 -11.91 0.72
CA LEU A 453 -15.02 -12.67 1.45
C LEU A 453 -13.87 -11.74 1.84
N GLU A 454 -13.23 -12.02 2.98
CA GLU A 454 -11.96 -11.42 3.31
C GLU A 454 -10.90 -11.81 2.25
N PRO A 455 -10.07 -10.85 1.79
CA PRO A 455 -9.06 -11.11 0.76
C PRO A 455 -7.91 -12.00 1.25
N HIS A 456 -7.62 -12.05 2.56
CA HIS A 456 -6.55 -12.89 3.09
C HIS A 456 -6.93 -14.39 3.03
N PRO A 457 -6.08 -15.23 2.41
CA PRO A 457 -6.21 -16.67 2.49
C PRO A 457 -5.84 -17.19 3.88
N GLN A 458 -6.46 -18.29 4.29
CA GLN A 458 -6.27 -18.88 5.60
C GLN A 458 -4.92 -19.58 5.66
N ASP A 459 -4.18 -19.41 6.76
CA ASP A 459 -2.78 -19.83 6.90
C ASP A 459 -2.56 -21.31 6.52
N ILE A 460 -3.50 -22.18 6.88
CA ILE A 460 -3.39 -23.63 6.63
C ILE A 460 -3.31 -23.99 5.14
N VAL A 461 -3.94 -23.20 4.26
CA VAL A 461 -3.91 -23.41 2.80
C VAL A 461 -2.93 -22.45 2.13
N ARG A 462 -2.74 -21.25 2.69
CA ARG A 462 -1.78 -20.26 2.20
C ARG A 462 -0.35 -20.78 2.30
N ALA A 463 0.08 -21.21 3.50
CA ALA A 463 1.41 -21.75 3.71
C ALA A 463 1.51 -23.21 3.22
N GLY A 464 0.55 -24.05 3.63
CA GLY A 464 0.63 -25.50 3.46
C GLY A 464 0.40 -25.98 2.03
N GLU A 465 -0.34 -25.21 1.22
CA GLU A 465 -0.68 -25.60 -0.14
C GLU A 465 -0.14 -24.58 -1.15
N TRP A 466 -0.53 -23.30 -1.08
CA TRP A 466 -0.14 -22.30 -2.10
C TRP A 466 1.38 -22.03 -2.13
N GLN A 467 1.98 -21.65 -1.00
CA GLN A 467 3.43 -21.41 -0.93
C GLN A 467 4.22 -22.71 -1.11
N ALA A 468 3.69 -23.87 -0.68
CA ALA A 468 4.32 -25.16 -0.91
C ALA A 468 4.37 -25.55 -2.40
N GLU A 469 3.29 -25.36 -3.15
CA GLU A 469 3.30 -25.56 -4.61
C GLU A 469 4.23 -24.55 -5.30
N THR A 470 4.30 -23.32 -4.80
CA THR A 470 5.24 -22.31 -5.31
C THR A 470 6.69 -22.75 -5.15
N ALA A 471 7.03 -23.28 -3.97
CA ALA A 471 8.35 -23.83 -3.70
C ALA A 471 8.67 -25.04 -4.59
N ILE A 472 7.69 -25.91 -4.91
CA ILE A 472 7.89 -27.00 -5.88
C ILE A 472 8.23 -26.45 -7.27
N GLU A 473 7.45 -25.48 -7.75
CA GLU A 473 7.60 -24.91 -9.09
C GLU A 473 8.86 -24.05 -9.26
N THR A 474 9.46 -23.62 -8.16
CA THR A 474 10.74 -22.90 -8.10
C THR A 474 11.91 -23.80 -7.68
N ASP A 475 11.71 -25.12 -7.70
CA ASP A 475 12.72 -26.16 -7.45
C ASP A 475 13.26 -26.22 -6.01
N PHE A 476 12.47 -25.76 -5.03
CA PHE A 476 12.72 -25.84 -3.58
C PHE A 476 11.83 -26.88 -2.88
N ARG A 477 11.97 -28.15 -3.29
CA ARG A 477 11.11 -29.26 -2.80
C ARG A 477 11.20 -29.50 -1.29
N ASP A 478 12.37 -29.29 -0.69
CA ASP A 478 12.56 -29.45 0.76
C ASP A 478 11.80 -28.38 1.55
N THR A 479 11.78 -27.14 1.06
CA THR A 479 10.96 -26.07 1.63
C THR A 479 9.46 -26.40 1.52
N ALA A 480 9.02 -26.95 0.39
CA ALA A 480 7.63 -27.38 0.22
C ALA A 480 7.24 -28.47 1.22
N LYS A 481 8.14 -29.43 1.46
CA LYS A 481 7.94 -30.47 2.48
C LYS A 481 7.86 -29.84 3.88
N TRP A 482 8.82 -28.97 4.21
CA TRP A 482 8.87 -28.27 5.50
C TRP A 482 7.58 -27.47 5.76
N LEU A 483 7.08 -26.73 4.78
CA LEU A 483 5.83 -25.97 4.89
C LEU A 483 4.64 -26.86 5.24
N ARG A 484 4.50 -28.01 4.56
CA ARG A 484 3.41 -28.96 4.82
C ARG A 484 3.52 -29.60 6.19
N ASP A 485 4.74 -29.97 6.61
CA ASP A 485 4.99 -30.55 7.93
C ASP A 485 4.73 -29.53 9.05
N MET A 486 5.19 -28.29 8.87
CA MET A 486 4.96 -27.19 9.80
C MET A 486 3.47 -26.91 9.94
N VAL A 487 2.72 -26.77 8.83
CA VAL A 487 1.27 -26.57 8.89
C VAL A 487 0.59 -27.77 9.55
N ALA A 488 1.00 -29.00 9.25
CA ALA A 488 0.43 -30.18 9.90
C ALA A 488 0.61 -30.18 11.42
N LYS A 489 1.72 -29.64 11.91
CA LYS A 489 2.02 -29.52 13.35
C LYS A 489 1.30 -28.33 14.01
N GLU A 490 1.27 -27.18 13.34
CA GLU A 490 0.86 -25.90 13.94
C GLU A 490 -0.61 -25.51 13.66
N SER A 491 -1.38 -26.35 12.98
CA SER A 491 -2.83 -26.14 12.71
C SER A 491 -3.76 -26.73 13.78
N GLY A 492 -3.21 -27.26 14.88
CA GLY A 492 -3.98 -27.90 15.95
C GLY A 492 -4.24 -29.40 15.70
N THR A 493 -4.64 -30.10 16.77
CA THR A 493 -4.91 -31.55 16.76
C THR A 493 -6.35 -31.84 17.22
N PRO A 494 -7.21 -32.44 16.36
CA PRO A 494 -6.93 -32.89 15.00
C PRO A 494 -6.80 -31.74 14.00
N ARG A 495 -6.00 -31.94 12.94
CA ARG A 495 -5.84 -30.94 11.86
C ARG A 495 -7.21 -30.61 11.23
N PRO A 496 -7.57 -29.32 11.09
CA PRO A 496 -8.78 -28.92 10.39
C PRO A 496 -8.81 -29.46 8.95
N LYS A 497 -9.94 -30.06 8.58
CA LYS A 497 -10.19 -30.57 7.21
C LYS A 497 -10.91 -29.57 6.33
N THR A 498 -11.34 -28.45 6.89
CA THR A 498 -12.12 -27.41 6.23
C THR A 498 -11.58 -26.03 6.54
N VAL A 499 -11.58 -25.19 5.52
CA VAL A 499 -11.42 -23.75 5.62
C VAL A 499 -12.80 -23.14 5.80
N VAL A 500 -12.95 -22.19 6.71
CA VAL A 500 -14.24 -21.64 7.10
C VAL A 500 -14.21 -20.11 7.08
N TRP A 501 -15.26 -19.48 6.56
CA TRP A 501 -15.48 -18.04 6.73
C TRP A 501 -16.71 -17.81 7.59
N HIS A 502 -16.53 -16.98 8.62
CA HIS A 502 -17.58 -16.57 9.54
C HIS A 502 -18.15 -15.21 9.14
N GLY A 503 -19.47 -15.10 9.10
CA GLY A 503 -20.11 -13.84 8.84
C GLY A 503 -19.93 -12.87 10.01
N SER A 504 -19.60 -11.63 9.70
CA SER A 504 -19.88 -10.48 10.57
C SER A 504 -21.04 -9.71 9.96
N GLN A 505 -22.10 -9.46 10.74
CA GLN A 505 -23.06 -8.43 10.37
C GLN A 505 -22.30 -7.11 10.35
N SER A 506 -22.31 -6.40 9.23
CA SER A 506 -21.82 -5.03 9.20
C SER A 506 -22.90 -4.16 9.84
N ASP A 507 -22.56 -3.42 10.90
CA ASP A 507 -23.40 -2.37 11.49
C ASP A 507 -23.51 -1.15 10.55
N ASP A 508 -23.68 -1.38 9.25
CA ASP A 508 -23.77 -0.36 8.20
C ASP A 508 -25.14 0.36 8.21
N GLY A 509 -25.86 0.29 9.33
CA GLY A 509 -27.10 1.02 9.59
C GLY A 509 -26.97 2.15 10.62
N GLY A 510 -25.81 2.35 11.25
CA GLY A 510 -25.53 3.46 12.16
C GLY A 510 -24.37 4.30 11.64
N GLU A 511 -24.60 5.59 11.42
CA GLU A 511 -23.52 6.56 11.49
C GLU A 511 -22.95 6.51 12.91
N ASP A 512 -21.63 6.61 13.02
CA ASP A 512 -20.84 6.67 14.25
C ASP A 512 -20.64 5.34 15.04
N GLU A 513 -19.51 4.67 14.81
CA GLU A 513 -18.45 4.49 15.82
C GLU A 513 -17.30 3.62 15.27
N GLU A 514 -16.07 4.06 15.57
CA GLU A 514 -14.79 3.47 15.21
C GLU A 514 -14.58 2.11 15.90
N HIS A 515 -14.91 1.01 15.24
CA HIS A 515 -14.36 -0.31 15.59
C HIS A 515 -14.01 -1.10 14.32
N ASP A 516 -13.06 -0.57 13.54
CA ASP A 516 -12.25 -1.40 12.64
C ASP A 516 -11.18 -2.12 13.48
N GLU A 517 -11.60 -3.13 14.25
CA GLU A 517 -10.65 -4.15 14.69
C GLU A 517 -10.09 -4.79 13.42
N SER A 518 -8.77 -4.69 13.22
CA SER A 518 -8.10 -5.42 12.14
C SER A 518 -8.53 -6.89 12.24
N GLY A 519 -8.82 -7.53 11.11
CA GLY A 519 -9.28 -8.92 11.08
C GLY A 519 -8.38 -9.86 11.88
N GLU A 520 -7.09 -9.55 11.98
CA GLU A 520 -6.11 -10.25 12.82
C GLU A 520 -6.35 -10.07 14.33
N GLN A 521 -6.67 -8.86 14.81
CA GLN A 521 -6.94 -8.59 16.23
C GLN A 521 -8.25 -9.27 16.68
N ALA A 522 -9.32 -9.14 15.89
CA ALA A 522 -10.59 -9.80 16.16
C ALA A 522 -10.46 -11.34 16.14
N MET A 523 -9.56 -11.86 15.31
CA MET A 523 -9.27 -13.30 15.23
C MET A 523 -8.38 -13.77 16.36
N ALA A 524 -7.39 -13.00 16.79
CA ALA A 524 -6.61 -13.29 17.99
C ALA A 524 -7.51 -13.33 19.24
N ASP A 525 -8.40 -12.36 19.40
CA ASP A 525 -9.39 -12.34 20.50
C ASP A 525 -10.33 -13.55 20.47
N ARG A 526 -10.69 -14.03 19.27
CA ARG A 526 -11.46 -15.26 19.10
C ARG A 526 -10.66 -16.52 19.43
N ARG A 527 -9.38 -16.60 19.06
CA ARG A 527 -8.45 -17.69 19.44
C ARG A 527 -8.35 -17.80 20.98
N GLY A 528 -8.31 -16.68 21.69
CA GLY A 528 -8.30 -16.64 23.16
C GLY A 528 -9.62 -17.05 23.84
N ARG A 529 -10.78 -16.78 23.22
CA ARG A 529 -12.10 -17.02 23.84
C ARG A 529 -12.55 -18.50 23.89
N SER A 530 -11.92 -19.40 23.13
CA SER A 530 -12.28 -20.82 23.06
C SER A 530 -12.29 -21.53 24.45
N LYS A 531 -11.46 -21.06 25.41
CA LYS A 531 -11.39 -21.65 26.77
C LYS A 531 -12.46 -21.16 27.77
N ARG A 532 -13.23 -20.10 27.48
CA ARG A 532 -14.18 -19.52 28.47
C ARG A 532 -15.59 -20.12 28.46
N LYS A 533 -15.92 -21.07 27.58
CA LYS A 533 -17.24 -21.71 27.54
C LYS A 533 -17.39 -22.99 28.39
N GLY A 534 -16.37 -23.35 29.18
CA GLY A 534 -16.42 -24.52 30.05
C GLY A 534 -16.15 -24.18 31.51
N GLY A 535 -17.18 -23.82 32.27
CA GLY A 535 -17.14 -23.88 33.74
C GLY A 535 -17.54 -22.60 34.47
N SER A 536 -18.81 -22.54 34.88
CA SER A 536 -19.26 -22.01 36.18
C SER A 536 -20.78 -21.87 36.17
N ARG A 537 -21.48 -22.93 36.60
CA ARG A 537 -22.84 -22.82 37.14
C ARG A 537 -22.70 -22.33 38.58
N GLY A 538 -22.48 -21.03 38.76
CA GLY A 538 -22.53 -20.37 40.07
C GLY A 538 -23.88 -19.69 40.26
N LYS A 539 -24.77 -20.30 41.05
CA LYS A 539 -26.01 -19.67 41.53
C LYS A 539 -25.64 -18.48 42.42
N SER A 540 -25.91 -17.24 41.98
CA SER A 540 -26.00 -16.09 42.87
C SER A 540 -27.42 -15.54 42.82
N LYS A 541 -28.08 -15.57 43.97
CA LYS A 541 -29.36 -14.92 44.24
C LYS A 541 -29.06 -13.49 44.70
N SER A 542 -29.56 -12.49 43.99
CA SER A 542 -29.72 -11.14 44.52
C SER A 542 -31.05 -10.53 44.04
N ASN A 543 -31.70 -9.83 44.98
CA ASN A 543 -33.10 -9.40 44.98
C ASN A 543 -33.52 -8.48 43.82
N PRO A 544 -34.83 -8.43 43.50
CA PRO A 544 -35.41 -7.53 42.51
C PRO A 544 -35.84 -6.21 43.17
N ARG A 545 -35.49 -5.07 42.58
CA ARG A 545 -36.31 -3.86 42.72
C ARG A 545 -36.14 -2.92 41.53
N ASP A 546 -37.30 -2.40 41.16
CA ASP A 546 -37.59 -1.20 40.40
C ASP A 546 -37.66 -1.35 38.87
N GLY A 547 -38.91 -1.24 38.42
CA GLY A 547 -39.31 -1.44 37.06
C GLY A 547 -39.06 -0.24 36.18
N ASN A 548 -38.94 -0.53 34.89
CA ASN A 548 -39.40 0.37 33.86
C ASN A 548 -39.97 -0.47 32.72
N GLY A 549 -41.18 -0.12 32.29
CA GLY A 549 -41.93 -0.85 31.27
C GLY A 549 -41.28 -0.71 29.90
N SER A 550 -40.40 -1.63 29.53
CA SER A 550 -40.01 -1.82 28.14
C SER A 550 -41.03 -2.72 27.46
N ARG A 551 -41.76 -2.15 26.50
CA ARG A 551 -42.63 -2.90 25.59
C ARG A 551 -41.80 -4.02 24.94
N ASN A 552 -42.27 -5.25 25.05
CA ASN A 552 -41.79 -6.39 24.27
C ASN A 552 -42.04 -6.12 22.78
N LEU A 553 -41.16 -5.35 22.13
CA LEU A 553 -40.93 -5.47 20.71
C LEU A 553 -40.35 -6.86 20.51
N ALA A 554 -41.12 -7.73 19.85
CA ALA A 554 -40.64 -9.04 19.43
C ALA A 554 -39.29 -8.84 18.74
N ARG A 555 -38.21 -9.29 19.37
CA ARG A 555 -36.88 -9.35 18.75
C ARG A 555 -37.07 -10.11 17.43
N VAL A 556 -37.02 -9.39 16.32
CA VAL A 556 -36.95 -10.00 15.00
C VAL A 556 -35.74 -10.91 15.06
N LYS A 557 -35.96 -12.22 14.91
CA LYS A 557 -34.90 -13.22 14.97
C LYS A 557 -33.94 -12.88 13.83
N GLU A 558 -32.76 -12.39 14.18
CA GLU A 558 -31.74 -12.05 13.20
C GLU A 558 -31.50 -13.24 12.25
N PRO A 559 -31.35 -13.00 10.94
CA PRO A 559 -31.10 -14.07 10.00
C PRO A 559 -29.80 -14.79 10.37
N GLU A 560 -29.87 -16.12 10.46
CA GLU A 560 -28.70 -16.96 10.70
C GLU A 560 -27.73 -16.78 9.52
N LEU A 561 -26.52 -16.27 9.83
CA LEU A 561 -25.50 -15.99 8.83
C LEU A 561 -25.03 -17.31 8.19
N PRO A 562 -24.95 -17.41 6.84
CA PRO A 562 -24.57 -18.66 6.19
C PRO A 562 -23.11 -19.03 6.49
N LEU A 563 -22.87 -20.24 6.99
CA LEU A 563 -21.51 -20.76 7.08
C LEU A 563 -20.95 -20.99 5.67
N VAL A 564 -19.85 -20.30 5.31
CA VAL A 564 -19.11 -20.59 4.08
C VAL A 564 -17.96 -21.51 4.45
N SER A 565 -17.81 -22.63 3.74
CA SER A 565 -16.66 -23.52 3.94
C SER A 565 -16.28 -24.26 2.67
N VAL A 566 -15.00 -24.61 2.58
CA VAL A 566 -14.46 -25.52 1.55
C VAL A 566 -13.53 -26.52 2.22
N THR A 567 -13.38 -27.72 1.64
CA THR A 567 -12.42 -28.68 2.18
C THR A 567 -10.99 -28.24 1.86
N VAL A 568 -10.06 -28.53 2.76
CA VAL A 568 -8.62 -28.29 2.52
C VAL A 568 -8.14 -29.07 1.31
N ALA A 569 -8.67 -30.29 1.11
CA ALA A 569 -8.33 -31.13 -0.04
C ALA A 569 -8.74 -30.50 -1.38
N ASP A 570 -9.94 -29.93 -1.46
CA ASP A 570 -10.41 -29.24 -2.67
C ASP A 570 -9.59 -27.98 -2.94
N TYR A 571 -9.30 -27.19 -1.90
CA TYR A 571 -8.44 -26.00 -2.03
C TYR A 571 -7.05 -26.39 -2.53
N ALA A 572 -6.43 -27.42 -1.93
CA ALA A 572 -5.12 -27.94 -2.34
C ALA A 572 -5.11 -28.44 -3.79
N ALA A 573 -6.18 -29.10 -4.24
CA ALA A 573 -6.31 -29.55 -5.63
C ALA A 573 -6.34 -28.36 -6.61
N VAL A 574 -6.98 -27.25 -6.23
CA VAL A 574 -6.96 -26.01 -7.03
C VAL A 574 -5.59 -25.34 -6.98
N CYS A 575 -4.89 -25.29 -5.84
CA CYS A 575 -3.51 -24.77 -5.78
C CYS A 575 -2.57 -25.51 -6.74
N LYS A 576 -2.59 -26.85 -6.72
CA LYS A 576 -1.80 -27.72 -7.61
C LYS A 576 -2.10 -27.48 -9.08
N LEU A 577 -3.33 -27.10 -9.40
CA LEU A 577 -3.72 -26.73 -10.74
C LEU A 577 -3.20 -25.33 -11.10
N LEU A 578 -3.43 -24.33 -10.25
CA LEU A 578 -3.21 -22.92 -10.58
C LEU A 578 -1.73 -22.52 -10.56
N VAL A 579 -0.99 -22.86 -9.51
CA VAL A 579 0.37 -22.34 -9.29
C VAL A 579 1.31 -22.62 -10.48
N PRO A 580 1.40 -23.85 -11.03
CA PRO A 580 2.23 -24.11 -12.20
C PRO A 580 1.82 -23.28 -13.41
N HIS A 581 0.52 -23.08 -13.64
CA HIS A 581 0.05 -22.32 -14.80
C HIS A 581 0.32 -20.82 -14.63
N LEU A 582 0.06 -20.24 -13.45
CA LEU A 582 0.28 -18.81 -13.21
C LEU A 582 1.77 -18.45 -13.27
N LEU A 583 2.64 -19.35 -12.80
CA LEU A 583 4.09 -19.15 -12.86
C LEU A 583 4.67 -19.30 -14.27
N ASN A 584 4.22 -20.31 -15.02
CA ASN A 584 4.86 -20.68 -16.28
C ASN A 584 4.21 -20.04 -17.53
N THR A 585 2.96 -19.58 -17.46
CA THR A 585 2.26 -19.01 -18.62
C THR A 585 2.76 -17.61 -18.95
N PRO A 586 3.24 -17.36 -20.19
CA PRO A 586 3.50 -16.01 -20.68
C PRO A 586 2.25 -15.13 -20.61
N ALA A 587 2.37 -13.93 -20.03
CA ALA A 587 1.26 -12.99 -19.88
C ALA A 587 1.47 -11.75 -20.77
N LYS A 588 0.41 -11.28 -21.43
CA LYS A 588 0.43 -10.09 -22.28
C LYS A 588 0.74 -8.84 -21.46
N CYS A 589 0.15 -8.70 -20.28
CA CYS A 589 0.41 -7.60 -19.37
C CYS A 589 1.87 -7.55 -18.87
N LEU A 590 2.59 -8.68 -18.93
CA LEU A 590 4.01 -8.78 -18.60
C LEU A 590 4.90 -8.79 -19.86
N ASN A 591 4.38 -8.26 -20.97
CA ASN A 591 5.09 -8.19 -22.24
C ASN A 591 5.60 -9.56 -22.75
N GLY A 592 4.77 -10.60 -22.57
CA GLY A 592 5.10 -11.98 -22.97
C GLY A 592 6.04 -12.71 -22.01
N LEU A 593 6.41 -12.11 -20.88
CA LEU A 593 7.12 -12.83 -19.81
C LEU A 593 6.13 -13.64 -18.96
N SER A 594 6.61 -14.73 -18.39
CA SER A 594 5.90 -15.45 -17.33
C SER A 594 6.39 -14.97 -15.95
N LEU A 595 5.59 -15.16 -14.89
CA LEU A 595 6.02 -14.79 -13.54
C LEU A 595 7.32 -15.53 -13.12
N LYS A 596 7.52 -16.77 -13.56
CA LYS A 596 8.76 -17.54 -13.33
C LYS A 596 9.99 -16.90 -13.98
N LYS A 597 9.83 -16.10 -15.04
CA LYS A 597 10.95 -15.33 -15.61
C LYS A 597 11.33 -14.11 -14.78
N LEU A 598 10.52 -13.75 -13.78
CA LEU A 598 10.80 -12.71 -12.80
C LEU A 598 11.44 -13.28 -11.51
N VAL A 599 11.82 -14.57 -11.50
CA VAL A 599 12.56 -15.19 -10.38
C VAL A 599 13.92 -14.53 -10.24
N CYS A 600 14.23 -14.10 -9.02
CA CYS A 600 15.57 -13.63 -8.67
C CYS A 600 16.38 -14.73 -7.98
N LEU A 601 15.84 -15.39 -6.96
CA LEU A 601 16.59 -16.39 -6.18
C LEU A 601 16.29 -17.82 -6.63
N THR A 602 17.10 -18.29 -7.58
CA THR A 602 17.15 -19.71 -8.00
C THR A 602 17.95 -20.56 -7.00
N PRO A 603 17.80 -21.91 -7.01
CA PRO A 603 18.66 -22.79 -6.19
C PRO A 603 20.16 -22.54 -6.38
N VAL A 604 20.59 -22.25 -7.62
CA VAL A 604 21.99 -21.92 -7.93
C VAL A 604 22.42 -20.61 -7.28
N MET A 605 21.55 -19.59 -7.26
CA MET A 605 21.85 -18.32 -6.58
C MET A 605 21.82 -18.48 -5.07
N MET A 606 20.94 -19.32 -4.52
CA MET A 606 20.96 -19.68 -3.10
C MET A 606 22.31 -20.28 -2.70
N GLU A 607 22.79 -21.27 -3.45
CA GLU A 607 24.08 -21.92 -3.19
C GLU A 607 25.27 -20.95 -3.30
N ARG A 608 25.31 -20.11 -4.34
CA ARG A 608 26.46 -19.24 -4.62
C ARG A 608 26.48 -17.94 -3.83
N LYS A 609 25.32 -17.42 -3.43
CA LYS A 609 25.19 -16.09 -2.85
C LYS A 609 24.64 -16.12 -1.45
N VAL A 610 23.55 -16.85 -1.21
CA VAL A 610 22.84 -16.80 0.07
C VAL A 610 23.51 -17.69 1.12
N ASN A 611 23.87 -18.93 0.77
CA ASN A 611 24.48 -19.87 1.71
C ASN A 611 25.83 -19.38 2.28
N PRO A 612 26.76 -18.79 1.49
CA PRO A 612 27.99 -18.25 2.05
C PRO A 612 27.74 -17.09 3.02
N LEU A 613 26.81 -16.18 2.69
CA LEU A 613 26.42 -15.09 3.59
C LEU A 613 25.78 -15.63 4.86
N LYS A 614 24.92 -16.65 4.75
CA LYS A 614 24.24 -17.30 5.87
C LYS A 614 25.26 -17.83 6.88
N GLU A 615 26.29 -18.55 6.43
CA GLU A 615 27.33 -19.08 7.31
C GLU A 615 28.14 -17.96 8.01
N LEU A 616 28.42 -16.84 7.33
CA LEU A 616 29.04 -15.67 7.95
C LEU A 616 28.15 -15.02 9.00
N LEU A 617 26.85 -14.88 8.70
CA LEU A 617 25.88 -14.29 9.61
C LEU A 617 25.65 -15.15 10.87
N LYS A 618 25.68 -16.48 10.75
CA LYS A 618 25.66 -17.39 11.90
C LYS A 618 26.85 -17.19 12.85
N GLN A 619 27.98 -16.73 12.32
CA GLN A 619 29.19 -16.41 13.08
C GLN A 619 29.20 -14.95 13.59
N GLY A 620 28.15 -14.17 13.30
CA GLY A 620 28.11 -12.74 13.62
C GLY A 620 29.05 -11.87 12.79
N ILE A 621 29.56 -12.39 11.66
CA ILE A 621 30.45 -11.65 10.77
C ILE A 621 29.62 -10.73 9.88
N GLY A 622 29.71 -9.43 10.12
CA GLY A 622 28.95 -8.40 9.38
C GLY A 622 29.66 -7.82 8.16
N LYS A 623 30.64 -8.53 7.59
CA LYS A 623 31.42 -8.09 6.43
C LYS A 623 31.05 -8.90 5.20
N LEU A 624 30.86 -8.25 4.06
CA LEU A 624 30.69 -8.98 2.80
C LEU A 624 31.99 -9.73 2.42
N PRO A 625 31.89 -10.95 1.88
CA PRO A 625 33.06 -11.68 1.43
C PRO A 625 33.67 -11.00 0.21
N ASP A 626 35.00 -10.84 0.23
CA ASP A 626 35.79 -10.35 -0.89
C ASP A 626 35.66 -11.39 -2.02
N SER A 627 34.78 -11.13 -2.98
CA SER A 627 34.42 -12.10 -4.02
C SER A 627 34.13 -11.41 -5.35
N GLU A 628 34.30 -12.14 -6.45
CA GLU A 628 33.88 -11.71 -7.80
C GLU A 628 32.34 -11.65 -7.95
N HIS A 629 31.62 -11.84 -6.86
CA HIS A 629 30.19 -12.05 -6.83
C HIS A 629 29.50 -10.77 -6.35
N HIS A 630 28.74 -10.10 -7.23
CA HIS A 630 27.87 -8.99 -6.82
C HIS A 630 26.78 -9.45 -5.84
N TYR A 631 26.71 -8.80 -4.68
CA TYR A 631 25.66 -8.98 -3.68
C TYR A 631 24.64 -7.86 -3.73
N PHE A 632 23.45 -8.13 -3.20
CA PHE A 632 22.29 -7.26 -3.23
C PHE A 632 21.57 -7.41 -1.88
N PHE A 633 20.73 -6.44 -1.50
CA PHE A 633 20.08 -6.42 -0.19
C PHE A 633 19.25 -7.69 0.06
N HIS A 634 18.47 -8.13 -0.93
CA HIS A 634 17.65 -9.33 -0.79
C HIS A 634 18.48 -10.62 -0.58
N HIS A 635 19.74 -10.68 -1.05
CA HIS A 635 20.64 -11.81 -0.74
C HIS A 635 21.00 -11.84 0.75
N ILE A 636 21.35 -10.68 1.31
CA ILE A 636 21.69 -10.53 2.73
C ILE A 636 20.47 -10.83 3.59
N THR A 637 19.31 -10.26 3.26
CA THR A 637 18.10 -10.45 4.08
C THR A 637 17.61 -11.89 4.01
N SER A 638 17.67 -12.56 2.85
CA SER A 638 17.37 -13.99 2.76
C SER A 638 18.37 -14.85 3.55
N ALA A 639 19.66 -14.51 3.51
CA ALA A 639 20.69 -15.21 4.28
C ALA A 639 20.49 -15.04 5.79
N ALA A 640 20.16 -13.82 6.23
CA ALA A 640 19.89 -13.48 7.62
C ALA A 640 18.65 -14.22 8.14
N THR A 641 17.57 -14.22 7.38
CA THR A 641 16.37 -14.98 7.73
C THR A 641 16.69 -16.46 7.95
N ILE A 642 17.42 -17.10 7.03
CA ILE A 642 17.76 -18.52 7.16
C ILE A 642 18.73 -18.77 8.32
N ALA A 643 19.75 -17.92 8.48
CA ALA A 643 20.72 -18.02 9.56
C ALA A 643 20.06 -17.96 10.94
N PHE A 644 19.12 -17.03 11.11
CA PHE A 644 18.34 -16.90 12.35
C PHE A 644 17.61 -18.21 12.67
N PHE A 645 16.88 -18.77 11.70
CA PHE A 645 16.11 -19.99 11.93
C PHE A 645 16.98 -21.22 12.18
N GLU A 646 18.12 -21.34 11.48
CA GLU A 646 19.07 -22.44 11.72
C GLU A 646 19.67 -22.36 13.13
N LEU A 647 20.09 -21.17 13.60
CA LEU A 647 20.63 -21.01 14.95
C LEU A 647 19.61 -21.38 16.02
N VAL A 648 18.35 -20.96 15.86
CA VAL A 648 17.27 -21.33 16.78
C VAL A 648 17.03 -22.85 16.76
N ALA A 649 17.04 -23.47 15.59
CA ALA A 649 16.90 -24.92 15.45
C ALA A 649 18.09 -25.69 16.06
N GLU A 650 19.28 -25.11 16.03
CA GLU A 650 20.51 -25.60 16.67
C GLU A 650 20.53 -25.38 18.20
N GLY A 651 19.52 -24.71 18.75
CA GLY A 651 19.32 -24.55 20.19
C GLY A 651 19.87 -23.24 20.77
N MET A 652 20.30 -22.30 19.93
CA MET A 652 20.62 -20.94 20.38
C MET A 652 19.36 -20.23 20.89
N ASP A 653 19.50 -19.40 21.91
CA ASP A 653 18.41 -18.55 22.38
C ASP A 653 17.89 -17.65 21.24
N PRO A 654 16.57 -17.57 20.99
CA PRO A 654 16.03 -16.78 19.88
C PRO A 654 16.35 -15.28 19.94
N GLU A 655 16.41 -14.67 21.11
CA GLU A 655 16.76 -13.25 21.22
C GLU A 655 18.25 -13.04 20.91
N GLU A 656 19.10 -13.93 21.40
CA GLU A 656 20.53 -13.94 21.09
C GLU A 656 20.78 -14.14 19.59
N ALA A 657 20.15 -15.15 18.98
CA ALA A 657 20.27 -15.44 17.55
C ALA A 657 19.81 -14.26 16.69
N LEU A 658 18.66 -13.65 17.03
CA LEU A 658 18.13 -12.49 16.34
C LEU A 658 19.08 -11.30 16.46
N ALA A 659 19.58 -10.99 17.65
CA ALA A 659 20.51 -9.89 17.88
C ALA A 659 21.86 -10.10 17.17
N LEU A 660 22.38 -11.33 17.15
CA LEU A 660 23.60 -11.70 16.45
C LEU A 660 23.45 -11.48 14.94
N VAL A 661 22.45 -12.12 14.34
CA VAL A 661 22.23 -12.11 12.90
C VAL A 661 21.82 -10.72 12.41
N ASN A 662 20.92 -10.03 13.11
CA ASN A 662 20.43 -8.73 12.68
C ASN A 662 21.55 -7.67 12.67
N ARG A 663 22.43 -7.64 13.70
CA ARG A 663 23.58 -6.73 13.72
C ARG A 663 24.56 -7.00 12.59
N ALA A 664 24.86 -8.27 12.33
CA ALA A 664 25.75 -8.65 11.25
C ALA A 664 25.15 -8.30 9.87
N ALA A 665 23.86 -8.56 9.67
CA ALA A 665 23.15 -8.23 8.44
C ALA A 665 23.08 -6.71 8.20
N GLU A 666 22.76 -5.91 9.23
CA GLU A 666 22.76 -4.43 9.14
C GLU A 666 24.14 -3.90 8.71
N SER A 667 25.23 -4.51 9.21
CA SER A 667 26.60 -4.14 8.83
C SER A 667 26.88 -4.45 7.35
N MET A 668 26.50 -5.64 6.87
CA MET A 668 26.66 -5.99 5.44
C MET A 668 25.80 -5.09 4.54
N MET A 669 24.58 -4.74 4.96
CA MET A 669 23.71 -3.84 4.21
C MET A 669 24.28 -2.42 4.14
N ALA A 670 24.94 -1.96 5.20
CA ALA A 670 25.63 -0.68 5.19
C ALA A 670 26.80 -0.67 4.18
N GLU A 671 27.53 -1.78 4.02
CA GLU A 671 28.58 -1.92 2.98
C GLU A 671 28.01 -1.86 1.55
N LEU A 672 26.76 -2.31 1.32
CA LEU A 672 26.11 -2.22 0.00
C LEU A 672 25.53 -0.85 -0.32
N LEU A 673 25.24 -0.03 0.70
CA LEU A 673 24.47 1.19 0.52
C LEU A 673 25.19 2.19 -0.39
N ASP A 674 26.44 2.55 -0.06
CA ASP A 674 27.18 3.55 -0.83
C ASP A 674 27.43 3.11 -2.30
N PRO A 675 27.88 1.87 -2.58
CA PRO A 675 27.99 1.37 -3.95
C PRO A 675 26.66 1.40 -4.71
N TRP A 676 25.55 1.03 -4.07
CA TRP A 676 24.22 1.06 -4.71
C TRP A 676 23.78 2.48 -5.05
N GLU A 677 23.95 3.42 -4.11
CA GLU A 677 23.64 4.83 -4.32
C GLU A 677 24.52 5.47 -5.41
N GLU A 678 25.80 5.09 -5.47
CA GLU A 678 26.72 5.52 -6.52
C GLU A 678 26.29 4.99 -7.90
N GLN A 679 25.96 3.70 -8.00
CA GLN A 679 25.46 3.12 -9.25
C GLN A 679 24.18 3.80 -9.71
N LYS A 680 23.22 4.04 -8.82
CA LYS A 680 21.98 4.76 -9.17
C LYS A 680 22.27 6.15 -9.77
N ARG A 681 23.21 6.89 -9.19
CA ARG A 681 23.63 8.21 -9.71
C ARG A 681 24.35 8.09 -11.05
N ASN A 682 25.31 7.19 -11.18
CA ASN A 682 26.12 7.03 -12.39
C ASN A 682 25.28 6.59 -13.60
N HIS A 683 24.22 5.82 -13.37
CA HIS A 683 23.29 5.38 -14.40
C HIS A 683 22.08 6.31 -14.58
N GLY A 684 22.04 7.46 -13.88
CA GLY A 684 20.96 8.43 -13.99
C GLY A 684 19.58 7.82 -13.72
N ILE A 685 19.48 6.88 -12.75
CA ILE A 685 18.25 6.10 -12.52
C ILE A 685 17.04 7.00 -12.24
N TYR A 686 17.26 8.14 -11.58
CA TYR A 686 16.23 9.13 -11.28
C TYR A 686 15.95 10.12 -12.43
N ASP A 687 16.78 10.10 -13.47
CA ASP A 687 16.69 11.02 -14.62
C ASP A 687 15.99 10.37 -15.82
N ILE A 688 15.63 9.08 -15.72
CA ILE A 688 14.97 8.31 -16.78
C ILE A 688 13.61 8.96 -17.08
N GLN A 689 13.44 9.47 -18.31
CA GLN A 689 12.17 10.03 -18.72
C GLN A 689 11.20 8.93 -19.16
N PRO A 690 9.87 9.17 -19.09
CA PRO A 690 8.87 8.21 -19.57
C PRO A 690 9.08 7.75 -21.03
N GLU A 691 9.67 8.59 -21.87
CA GLU A 691 10.06 8.29 -23.25
C GLU A 691 11.30 7.40 -23.38
N ASP A 692 12.17 7.36 -22.38
CA ASP A 692 13.34 6.47 -22.31
C ASP A 692 12.94 5.05 -21.88
N LEU A 693 11.78 4.92 -21.24
CA LEU A 693 11.13 3.64 -20.95
C LEU A 693 10.56 3.07 -22.25
N GLN A 694 11.43 2.59 -23.15
CA GLN A 694 10.97 1.86 -24.31
C GLN A 694 10.27 0.58 -23.82
N PRO A 695 8.95 0.40 -24.04
CA PRO A 695 8.40 -0.94 -23.93
C PRO A 695 9.20 -1.80 -24.90
N VAL A 696 9.63 -2.98 -24.48
CA VAL A 696 10.18 -3.99 -25.40
C VAL A 696 9.00 -4.53 -26.23
N CYS A 697 8.33 -3.66 -27.00
CA CYS A 697 7.50 -4.06 -28.12
C CYS A 697 8.48 -4.42 -29.24
N GLY A 698 9.11 -5.58 -29.09
CA GLY A 698 9.65 -6.28 -30.22
C GLY A 698 8.46 -6.65 -31.10
N HIS A 699 8.20 -5.86 -32.13
CA HIS A 699 7.52 -6.31 -33.33
C HIS A 699 8.27 -7.55 -33.85
N VAL A 700 7.91 -8.73 -33.35
CA VAL A 700 7.88 -9.89 -34.24
C VAL A 700 6.77 -9.54 -35.22
N LYS A 701 7.16 -9.21 -36.45
CA LYS A 701 6.24 -9.17 -37.59
C LYS A 701 5.56 -10.53 -37.63
N VAL A 702 4.34 -10.59 -37.11
CA VAL A 702 3.35 -11.51 -37.63
C VAL A 702 2.90 -10.84 -38.91
N ASP A 703 3.16 -11.48 -40.04
CA ASP A 703 2.61 -11.08 -41.33
C ASP A 703 1.08 -11.07 -41.20
N CYS A 704 0.55 -9.87 -40.97
CA CYS A 704 -0.86 -9.58 -41.10
C CYS A 704 -0.95 -8.77 -42.39
N ASP A 705 -1.50 -9.42 -43.43
CA ASP A 705 -1.69 -8.85 -44.76
C ASP A 705 -2.26 -7.43 -44.73
N GLU A 706 -1.71 -6.63 -45.62
CA GLU A 706 -2.11 -5.29 -45.99
C GLU A 706 -3.59 -5.26 -46.44
N SER A 707 -4.40 -4.40 -45.82
CA SER A 707 -5.20 -3.39 -46.53
C SER A 707 -6.19 -2.72 -45.58
N CYS A 708 -5.94 -1.45 -45.25
CA CYS A 708 -6.89 -0.33 -45.39
C CYS A 708 -6.47 0.88 -44.54
N GLU A 709 -5.57 1.71 -45.07
CA GLU A 709 -5.69 3.16 -44.87
C GLU A 709 -6.75 3.67 -45.87
N THR A 710 -7.74 4.43 -45.41
CA THR A 710 -7.79 5.89 -45.61
C THR A 710 -9.04 6.50 -44.95
N ASN A 711 -8.78 7.63 -44.28
CA ASN A 711 -9.64 8.72 -43.84
C ASN A 711 -11.02 8.89 -44.51
N ASP A 712 -12.06 9.21 -43.73
CA ASP A 712 -12.56 10.59 -43.59
C ASP A 712 -13.80 10.67 -42.67
N GLY A 713 -13.87 11.74 -41.88
CA GLY A 713 -14.91 11.94 -40.86
C GLY A 713 -16.30 12.26 -41.40
N LYS A 714 -17.33 11.75 -40.70
CA LYS A 714 -18.62 12.40 -40.36
C LYS A 714 -19.59 11.36 -39.77
N CYS A 715 -20.09 11.59 -38.56
CA CYS A 715 -21.47 11.20 -38.21
C CYS A 715 -22.42 12.16 -38.97
N PRO A 716 -23.63 11.76 -39.42
CA PRO A 716 -24.61 10.97 -38.65
C PRO A 716 -25.54 10.01 -39.46
N GLY A 717 -26.40 9.27 -38.75
CA GLY A 717 -27.79 9.05 -39.19
C GLY A 717 -28.16 7.70 -39.83
N GLU A 718 -28.97 6.95 -39.09
CA GLU A 718 -30.14 6.15 -39.51
C GLU A 718 -30.16 5.28 -40.79
N ARG A 719 -30.69 4.05 -40.57
CA ARG A 719 -31.57 3.21 -41.41
C ARG A 719 -30.97 2.14 -42.35
N THR A 720 -31.20 0.90 -41.92
CA THR A 720 -31.75 -0.27 -42.65
C THR A 720 -31.13 -0.75 -43.98
N LYS A 721 -30.58 -1.99 -43.92
CA LYS A 721 -30.61 -3.15 -44.88
C LYS A 721 -31.27 -2.98 -46.27
N PRO A 722 -30.99 -3.86 -47.28
CA PRO A 722 -29.96 -4.91 -47.43
C PRO A 722 -29.25 -4.95 -48.82
N ALA A 723 -28.38 -5.96 -48.99
CA ALA A 723 -27.60 -6.49 -50.14
C ALA A 723 -28.35 -6.61 -51.51
N PRO A 724 -27.81 -7.23 -52.61
CA PRO A 724 -26.54 -7.97 -52.81
C PRO A 724 -25.87 -7.86 -54.22
N ARG A 725 -24.85 -8.73 -54.46
CA ARG A 725 -24.37 -9.30 -55.76
C ARG A 725 -23.53 -8.37 -56.66
N SER A 726 -22.54 -8.80 -57.45
CA SER A 726 -22.01 -10.12 -57.85
C SER A 726 -20.72 -9.91 -58.67
N SER A 727 -19.98 -11.02 -58.91
CA SER A 727 -19.05 -11.31 -60.04
C SER A 727 -17.80 -10.43 -60.15
N GLY A 728 -16.58 -10.96 -60.19
CA GLY A 728 -16.12 -12.14 -60.93
C GLY A 728 -14.91 -11.73 -61.80
N PRO A 729 -14.06 -12.66 -62.24
CA PRO A 729 -12.60 -12.55 -62.11
C PRO A 729 -11.84 -12.40 -63.44
N GLY A 730 -10.52 -12.17 -63.37
CA GLY A 730 -9.64 -12.27 -64.54
C GLY A 730 -8.15 -12.20 -64.18
N ALA A 731 -7.47 -13.34 -64.33
CA ALA A 731 -6.03 -13.53 -64.18
C ALA A 731 -5.26 -13.11 -65.46
N THR A 732 -3.97 -12.76 -65.34
CA THR A 732 -2.82 -13.42 -66.02
C THR A 732 -1.48 -12.63 -65.87
N GLU A 733 -0.44 -13.41 -65.58
CA GLU A 733 1.04 -13.32 -65.75
C GLU A 733 1.67 -12.41 -66.85
N PRO A 734 3.03 -12.35 -67.07
CA PRO A 734 4.23 -12.64 -66.25
C PRO A 734 5.39 -11.60 -66.36
N LYS A 735 6.51 -11.89 -65.67
CA LYS A 735 7.88 -11.26 -65.70
C LYS A 735 8.58 -11.29 -67.09
N PRO A 736 9.71 -10.55 -67.32
CA PRO A 736 11.11 -10.99 -67.00
C PRO A 736 12.07 -9.83 -66.54
N GLU A 737 13.01 -10.01 -65.60
CA GLU A 737 14.40 -10.54 -65.70
C GLU A 737 15.46 -9.58 -66.32
N THR A 738 16.50 -9.17 -65.55
CA THR A 738 17.95 -9.39 -65.80
C THR A 738 18.95 -8.37 -65.15
N LYS A 739 19.98 -8.97 -64.51
CA LYS A 739 21.45 -8.68 -64.52
C LYS A 739 22.14 -7.57 -63.68
N SER A 740 23.09 -8.06 -62.87
CA SER A 740 24.19 -7.51 -62.04
C SER A 740 25.35 -6.86 -62.85
N PRO A 741 26.60 -6.65 -62.32
CA PRO A 741 27.14 -6.09 -61.06
C PRO A 741 28.32 -5.07 -61.27
N GLY A 742 28.90 -4.47 -60.21
CA GLY A 742 30.19 -3.73 -60.31
C GLY A 742 30.90 -3.43 -58.97
N LYS A 743 32.22 -3.69 -58.90
CA LYS A 743 33.15 -3.63 -57.74
C LYS A 743 33.99 -2.32 -57.69
N LYS A 744 34.22 -1.74 -56.48
CA LYS A 744 35.46 -1.15 -55.83
C LYS A 744 36.38 -0.14 -56.59
N PRO A 745 37.39 0.59 -55.99
CA PRO A 745 37.76 0.94 -54.59
C PRO A 745 38.28 2.42 -54.42
N PRO A 746 39.37 2.80 -53.67
CA PRO A 746 39.33 3.79 -52.57
C PRO A 746 40.23 5.05 -52.77
N ARG A 747 40.27 5.97 -51.79
CA ARG A 747 41.31 7.03 -51.73
C ARG A 747 41.71 7.43 -50.32
N THR A 748 43.02 7.45 -50.10
CA THR A 748 43.77 8.06 -48.99
C THR A 748 44.32 9.43 -49.42
N ARG A 749 44.50 10.38 -48.48
CA ARG A 749 45.69 11.26 -48.42
C ARG A 749 45.79 12.05 -47.10
N SER A 750 47.04 12.31 -46.75
CA SER A 750 47.64 12.82 -45.52
C SER A 750 48.15 14.27 -45.64
N SER A 751 48.26 14.99 -44.51
CA SER A 751 49.30 15.99 -44.13
C SER A 751 48.89 16.61 -42.78
N GLY A 752 49.69 16.87 -41.74
CA GLY A 752 51.14 16.93 -41.54
C GLY A 752 51.52 18.24 -40.81
N SER A 753 52.00 18.18 -39.54
CA SER A 753 52.92 19.10 -38.80
C SER A 753 52.68 18.92 -37.28
N LYS A 754 53.63 18.52 -36.40
CA LYS A 754 54.99 18.95 -35.97
C LYS A 754 55.05 20.19 -35.05
N SER A 755 55.20 19.96 -33.74
CA SER A 755 56.19 20.54 -32.78
C SER A 755 55.78 20.02 -31.37
N ALA A 756 56.57 19.36 -30.51
CA ALA A 756 57.97 19.39 -30.05
C ALA A 756 58.27 20.43 -28.93
N GLY A 757 58.59 19.91 -27.73
CA GLY A 757 59.29 20.58 -26.61
C GLY A 757 58.38 21.22 -25.54
N SER A 758 58.61 21.17 -24.22
CA SER A 758 59.77 20.74 -23.44
C SER A 758 59.46 20.56 -21.94
N LYS A 759 60.23 19.64 -21.34
CA LYS A 759 60.50 19.37 -19.92
C LYS A 759 60.57 20.56 -18.91
N SER A 760 60.27 20.16 -17.66
CA SER A 760 60.97 20.42 -16.38
C SER A 760 60.92 21.78 -15.69
N GLY A 761 60.59 21.74 -14.40
CA GLY A 761 60.87 22.78 -13.42
C GLY A 761 60.58 22.33 -11.98
N LYS A 762 61.57 21.74 -11.32
CA LYS A 762 61.68 21.59 -9.86
C LYS A 762 62.32 22.87 -9.29
N HIS A 763 61.76 23.42 -8.21
CA HIS A 763 62.40 24.09 -7.06
C HIS A 763 61.23 24.45 -6.10
N GLY A 764 61.21 24.18 -4.79
CA GLY A 764 62.29 24.23 -3.81
C GLY A 764 62.20 25.57 -3.07
N GLY A 765 61.65 25.59 -1.84
CA GLY A 765 61.57 26.81 -1.04
C GLY A 765 60.78 26.67 0.25
N THR A 766 61.52 26.63 1.36
CA THR A 766 61.15 26.36 2.75
C THR A 766 60.80 27.62 3.58
N ASN A 767 60.15 27.38 4.73
CA ASN A 767 60.22 28.09 6.03
C ASN A 767 59.24 29.24 6.37
N GLY A 768 58.68 29.12 7.59
CA GLY A 768 58.08 30.20 8.39
C GLY A 768 56.75 29.80 9.05
N SER A 769 56.72 28.99 10.12
CA SER A 769 56.82 29.37 11.55
C SER A 769 55.56 30.02 12.16
N GLY A 770 55.03 29.43 13.25
CA GLY A 770 54.22 30.11 14.27
C GLY A 770 52.86 29.47 14.55
N THR A 771 52.72 28.58 15.55
CA THR A 771 52.12 28.83 16.89
C THR A 771 50.62 29.20 16.86
N ARG A 772 49.65 28.59 17.55
CA ARG A 772 49.51 27.92 18.87
C ARG A 772 48.12 27.25 18.89
N SER A 773 48.01 25.95 19.17
CA SER A 773 47.56 25.34 20.44
C SER A 773 46.28 25.89 21.10
N ARG A 774 45.27 25.02 21.28
CA ARG A 774 44.33 24.80 22.42
C ARG A 774 43.03 24.23 21.82
N GLY A 775 42.42 23.14 22.30
CA GLY A 775 42.66 22.25 23.43
C GLY A 775 41.45 21.33 23.49
N ALA A 776 41.67 20.02 23.49
CA ALA A 776 40.63 19.03 23.71
C ALA A 776 40.30 18.93 25.21
N PRO A 777 39.07 18.55 25.60
CA PRO A 777 38.82 17.94 26.89
C PRO A 777 38.49 16.44 26.74
N ARG A 778 39.39 15.60 27.27
CA ARG A 778 39.11 14.25 27.74
C ARG A 778 38.95 14.28 29.25
N LEU A 779 37.80 13.87 29.79
CA LEU A 779 37.56 13.31 31.13
C LEU A 779 36.17 12.64 31.07
N ARG A 780 35.81 11.48 31.65
CA ARG A 780 36.41 10.32 32.33
C ARG A 780 35.22 9.33 32.47
N PRO A 781 35.42 8.00 32.57
CA PRO A 781 34.32 7.05 32.77
C PRO A 781 33.94 6.95 34.26
N GLY A 782 32.64 6.85 34.56
CA GLY A 782 32.09 6.58 35.89
C GLY A 782 31.47 5.18 35.98
N PRO A 783 31.33 4.60 37.19
CA PRO A 783 31.42 3.16 37.39
C PRO A 783 30.08 2.42 37.51
N SER A 784 30.19 1.10 37.40
CA SER A 784 29.22 0.04 37.67
C SER A 784 28.44 0.18 38.98
N ARG A 785 27.16 -0.24 38.97
CA ARG A 785 26.48 -0.81 40.14
C ARG A 785 25.53 -1.94 39.74
N ARG A 786 25.73 -3.10 40.36
CA ARG A 786 24.81 -4.25 40.42
C ARG A 786 23.77 -4.03 41.54
N GLY A 787 22.58 -4.62 41.34
CA GLY A 787 21.80 -5.31 42.37
C GLY A 787 20.51 -4.62 42.87
N ARG A 788 19.34 -5.04 42.40
CA ARG A 788 18.54 -6.15 42.95
C ARG A 788 17.52 -6.63 41.93
#